data_AF-A0A8T4QV36-F1
#
_entry.id   AF-A0A8T4QV36-F1
#
_cell.length_a   1.000
_cell.length_b   1.000
_cell.length_c   1.000
_cell.angle_alpha   90.00
_cell.angle_beta   90.00
_cell.angle_gamma   90.00
#
_symmetry.space_group_name_H-M   'P 1'
#
loop_
_entity.id
_entity.type
_entity.pdbx_description
1 polymer ?
#
loop_
_entity_poly.entity_id
_entity_poly.type
_entity_poly.pdbx_seq_one_letter_code
_entity_poly.pdbx_strand_id
1 'polypeptide(L)'
;MPPIQKDEIAEILKKYESRLKQQVSIEGVDIPPSDTFSREYEIFREEALSGANTFYEDVCQSAEKIFSVRGKPEEEEALANSIEISHLNITPRGAQSFGVLFALVVILAAIILGVGPAVLAILFGGEATVSAFIDDINLGISIALILAGALIIKPAAKIPHYIANRWRLKASNQMVLCILYVVMYMRHTSNLEHAVKFASQHIGDPLALDLRKVFWDVETSKFSTIKGSLDHYLERWYESNLEFIEAFHLIEESLYAPREEKRLELLDKSIEVMLSGSYTSMLHFAQDLKSPITILYTLGIILPILGLVIFPLIASFLQGAVKWWHLALLYNVGLPLFAFLYGSSLLSRRPTGYASSDVLKTHKKYSQYGKLKVDIGTNSLFIDPKYLAGVIIFFFLVIGSMPLLLFSLDPSLNDIAFAKGTVLELRLLDYKCTQQKCTGPFGTGALILSLFIPLGVALGMGTYYRIKTKELLKIQKKADTLEKEFAGSLFQLGNRIGEGMPVELAVGRVSETLRGTPTGDFFRLTSINIRKLGMSLKEAIFNKERGSVLYFPSGLIESTMRVVIESAQKGPQVVSKALVSISTYLDRIQAVNERLKDLLSDIISSMKSQTSFLTPMIAGIVVAVSSMVVTIVNKLGEQFNQAGVEGISQQELSQLGNIVKLLDIADVIPSFHFQLIVGLFVVEIIIVLSILSSEIESGADKLTEQATIAKGLFFGAALYFAIALIGIIVFNILANGINPTGLV
;
A
#
# COMPACT_ATOMS: atom_id res chain seq x y z
N MET A 1 -63.14 -23.02 12.05
CA MET A 1 -62.34 -22.17 12.94
C MET A 1 -61.98 -20.91 12.17
N PRO A 2 -62.24 -19.70 12.70
CA PRO A 2 -61.78 -18.47 12.08
C PRO A 2 -60.24 -18.35 12.20
N PRO A 3 -59.57 -17.62 11.30
CA PRO A 3 -58.12 -17.44 11.33
C PRO A 3 -57.75 -16.52 12.51
N ILE A 4 -56.94 -17.06 13.43
CA ILE A 4 -56.45 -16.34 14.60
C ILE A 4 -55.56 -15.19 14.12
N GLN A 5 -55.88 -13.95 14.52
CA GLN A 5 -55.13 -12.76 14.15
C GLN A 5 -53.77 -12.75 14.85
N LYS A 6 -52.69 -12.36 14.14
CA LYS A 6 -51.31 -12.30 14.69
C LYS A 6 -51.22 -11.48 15.99
N ASP A 7 -52.10 -10.51 16.16
CA ASP A 7 -52.16 -9.64 17.34
C ASP A 7 -52.65 -10.39 18.60
N GLU A 8 -53.59 -11.33 18.46
CA GLU A 8 -54.01 -12.19 19.58
C GLU A 8 -52.89 -13.14 20.02
N ILE A 9 -52.10 -13.65 19.08
CA ILE A 9 -50.94 -14.51 19.39
C ILE A 9 -49.88 -13.70 20.16
N ALA A 10 -49.62 -12.45 19.74
CA ALA A 10 -48.69 -11.56 20.42
C ALA A 10 -49.16 -11.21 21.85
N GLU A 11 -50.47 -10.99 22.03
CA GLU A 11 -51.05 -10.68 23.34
C GLU A 11 -51.03 -11.89 24.28
N ILE A 12 -51.30 -13.09 23.74
CA ILE A 12 -51.18 -14.35 24.46
C ILE A 12 -49.72 -14.59 24.87
N LEU A 13 -48.76 -14.44 23.95
CA LEU A 13 -47.33 -14.58 24.24
C LEU A 13 -46.88 -13.62 25.34
N LYS A 14 -47.28 -12.35 25.28
CA LYS A 14 -46.96 -11.33 26.29
C LYS A 14 -47.57 -11.66 27.66
N LYS A 15 -48.78 -12.22 27.67
CA LYS A 15 -49.46 -12.70 28.89
C LYS A 15 -48.74 -13.90 29.50
N TYR A 16 -48.28 -14.86 28.69
CA TYR A 16 -47.52 -16.01 29.17
C TYR A 16 -46.09 -15.62 29.60
N GLU A 17 -45.45 -14.67 28.90
CA GLU A 17 -44.15 -14.11 29.29
C GLU A 17 -44.21 -13.40 30.65
N SER A 18 -45.27 -12.63 30.90
CA SER A 18 -45.48 -11.98 32.20
C SER A 18 -45.72 -12.97 33.34
N ARG A 19 -46.40 -14.10 33.06
CA ARG A 19 -46.62 -15.19 34.02
C ARG A 19 -45.36 -15.99 34.27
N LEU A 20 -44.55 -16.23 33.24
CA LEU A 20 -43.23 -16.87 33.37
C LEU A 20 -42.28 -16.00 34.19
N LYS A 21 -42.26 -14.68 33.97
CA LYS A 21 -41.50 -13.73 34.81
C LYS A 21 -41.93 -13.73 36.27
N GLN A 22 -43.21 -14.00 36.57
CA GLN A 22 -43.72 -14.11 37.94
C GLN A 22 -43.43 -15.47 38.60
N GLN A 23 -43.33 -16.55 37.82
CA GLN A 23 -43.13 -17.91 38.33
C GLN A 23 -41.66 -18.35 38.34
N VAL A 24 -40.80 -17.69 37.57
CA VAL A 24 -39.36 -17.94 37.51
C VAL A 24 -38.64 -16.85 38.32
N SER A 25 -38.92 -16.80 39.62
CA SER A 25 -38.00 -16.19 40.58
C SER A 25 -36.95 -17.26 40.91
N ILE A 26 -35.94 -17.41 40.05
CA ILE A 26 -34.77 -18.23 40.40
C ILE A 26 -33.93 -17.38 41.36
N GLU A 27 -34.25 -17.48 42.65
CA GLU A 27 -33.27 -17.22 43.70
C GLU A 27 -32.18 -18.30 43.58
N GLY A 28 -31.01 -17.90 43.09
CA GLY A 28 -29.81 -18.73 43.13
C GLY A 28 -29.07 -18.77 41.80
N VAL A 29 -27.92 -18.08 41.78
CA VAL A 29 -26.93 -17.99 40.68
C VAL A 29 -27.23 -16.92 39.64
N ASP A 30 -27.44 -15.68 40.09
CA ASP A 30 -26.88 -14.53 39.36
C ASP A 30 -25.40 -14.45 39.72
N ILE A 31 -24.55 -14.99 38.86
CA ILE A 31 -23.16 -14.52 38.81
C ILE A 31 -23.26 -13.13 38.16
N PRO A 32 -22.97 -12.03 38.87
CA PRO A 32 -22.99 -10.72 38.23
C PRO A 32 -22.03 -10.77 37.04
N PRO A 33 -22.47 -10.35 35.84
CA PRO A 33 -21.57 -10.29 34.68
C PRO A 33 -20.38 -9.41 35.07
N SER A 34 -19.17 -9.88 34.78
CA SER A 34 -17.97 -9.13 35.10
C SER A 34 -17.95 -7.86 34.25
N ASP A 35 -18.24 -6.72 34.86
CA ASP A 35 -18.18 -5.34 34.30
C ASP A 35 -16.84 -5.02 33.61
N THR A 36 -15.83 -5.87 33.81
CA THR A 36 -14.50 -5.80 33.22
C THR A 36 -14.49 -6.03 31.71
N PHE A 37 -15.30 -6.96 31.16
CA PHE A 37 -15.16 -7.35 29.75
C PHE A 37 -15.78 -6.34 28.79
N SER A 38 -16.92 -5.77 29.17
CA SER A 38 -17.53 -4.62 28.49
C SER A 38 -16.52 -3.48 28.36
N ARG A 39 -15.93 -3.07 29.48
CA ARG A 39 -14.91 -2.01 29.48
C ARG A 39 -13.65 -2.39 28.69
N GLU A 40 -13.19 -3.65 28.78
CA GLU A 40 -12.06 -4.14 27.99
C GLU A 40 -12.35 -4.13 26.48
N TYR A 41 -13.57 -4.48 26.05
CA TYR A 41 -13.95 -4.41 24.64
C TYR A 41 -13.93 -2.97 24.13
N GLU A 42 -14.49 -2.01 24.88
CA GLU A 42 -14.49 -0.60 24.46
C GLU A 42 -13.09 0.01 24.40
N ILE A 43 -12.27 -0.21 25.45
CA ILE A 43 -10.87 0.25 25.48
C ILE A 43 -10.09 -0.40 24.35
N PHE A 44 -10.25 -1.70 24.14
CA PHE A 44 -9.53 -2.42 23.11
C PHE A 44 -9.98 -2.06 21.70
N ARG A 45 -11.27 -1.80 21.49
CA ARG A 45 -11.79 -1.24 20.24
C ARG A 45 -11.19 0.13 19.97
N GLU A 46 -11.16 0.99 20.99
CA GLU A 46 -10.55 2.31 20.89
C GLU A 46 -9.05 2.19 20.54
N GLU A 47 -8.30 1.32 21.22
CA GLU A 47 -6.89 1.04 20.89
C GLU A 47 -6.72 0.46 19.47
N ALA A 48 -7.57 -0.47 19.03
CA ALA A 48 -7.48 -1.13 17.73
C ALA A 48 -7.89 -0.21 16.56
N LEU A 49 -8.83 0.71 16.76
CA LEU A 49 -9.36 1.62 15.73
C LEU A 49 -8.70 3.02 15.75
N SER A 50 -8.12 3.45 16.88
CA SER A 50 -7.56 4.81 17.09
C SER A 50 -6.40 5.19 16.18
N GLY A 51 -5.74 4.23 15.53
CA GLY A 51 -4.56 4.50 14.70
C GLY A 51 -4.83 5.05 13.29
N ALA A 52 -6.04 4.88 12.73
CA ALA A 52 -6.31 5.25 11.34
C ALA A 52 -7.79 5.54 10.98
N ASN A 53 -8.77 5.02 11.72
CA ASN A 53 -10.17 5.05 11.29
C ASN A 53 -10.98 6.19 11.94
N THR A 54 -10.54 6.73 13.07
CA THR A 54 -11.20 7.84 13.79
C THR A 54 -11.37 9.08 12.92
N PHE A 55 -10.35 9.47 12.15
CA PHE A 55 -10.47 10.63 11.25
C PHE A 55 -11.58 10.44 10.21
N TYR A 56 -11.73 9.24 9.65
CA TYR A 56 -12.78 8.95 8.68
C TYR A 56 -14.17 8.94 9.33
N GLU A 57 -14.29 8.39 10.54
CA GLU A 57 -15.52 8.40 11.32
C GLU A 57 -15.96 9.84 11.66
N ASP A 58 -15.04 10.66 12.15
CA ASP A 58 -15.28 12.07 12.50
C ASP A 58 -15.75 12.87 11.28
N VAL A 59 -15.11 12.65 10.13
CA VAL A 59 -15.46 13.33 8.88
C VAL A 59 -16.80 12.84 8.35
N CYS A 60 -17.13 11.54 8.45
CA CYS A 60 -18.44 11.01 8.06
C CYS A 60 -19.57 11.55 8.95
N GLN A 61 -19.37 11.58 10.27
CA GLN A 61 -20.36 12.12 11.21
C GLN A 61 -20.54 13.62 11.01
N SER A 62 -19.46 14.35 10.74
CA SER A 62 -19.51 15.78 10.40
C SER A 62 -20.23 16.02 9.08
N ALA A 63 -19.98 15.19 8.07
CA ALA A 63 -20.67 15.25 6.78
C ALA A 63 -22.17 14.99 6.94
N GLU A 64 -22.57 14.01 7.74
CA GLU A 64 -23.98 13.72 8.03
C GLU A 64 -24.70 14.91 8.70
N LYS A 65 -24.02 15.61 9.63
CA LYS A 65 -24.55 16.81 10.28
C LYS A 65 -24.76 17.99 9.32
N ILE A 66 -23.91 18.10 8.30
CA ILE A 66 -23.98 19.19 7.32
C ILE A 66 -25.03 18.89 6.24
N PHE A 67 -25.05 17.66 5.71
CA PHE A 67 -25.88 17.27 4.59
C PHE A 67 -26.16 15.77 4.60
N SER A 68 -27.43 15.36 4.74
CA SER A 68 -27.80 13.93 4.77
C SER A 68 -28.28 13.43 3.40
N VAL A 69 -27.51 12.53 2.79
CA VAL A 69 -27.88 11.86 1.53
C VAL A 69 -28.47 10.49 1.82
N ARG A 70 -29.59 10.16 1.15
CA ARG A 70 -30.21 8.84 1.21
C ARG A 70 -30.01 8.08 -0.11
N GLY A 71 -29.36 6.93 -0.03
CA GLY A 71 -29.09 6.05 -1.17
C GLY A 71 -30.23 5.08 -1.44
N LYS A 72 -29.99 4.15 -2.38
CA LYS A 72 -30.92 3.05 -2.65
C LYS A 72 -30.95 2.08 -1.47
N PRO A 73 -32.10 1.46 -1.14
CA PRO A 73 -32.23 0.57 0.02
C PRO A 73 -31.26 -0.62 -0.02
N GLU A 74 -31.04 -1.21 -1.20
CA GLU A 74 -30.07 -2.31 -1.40
C GLU A 74 -28.62 -1.86 -1.12
N GLU A 75 -28.25 -0.63 -1.51
CA GLU A 75 -26.93 -0.07 -1.22
C GLU A 75 -26.78 0.31 0.25
N GLU A 76 -27.86 0.75 0.92
CA GLU A 76 -27.88 1.02 2.36
C GLU A 76 -27.67 -0.27 3.18
N GLU A 77 -28.31 -1.38 2.81
CA GLU A 77 -28.15 -2.67 3.48
C GLU A 77 -26.73 -3.25 3.28
N ALA A 78 -26.20 -3.20 2.06
CA ALA A 78 -24.83 -3.62 1.78
C ALA A 78 -23.78 -2.78 2.55
N LEU A 79 -24.04 -1.47 2.69
CA LEU A 79 -23.20 -0.58 3.50
C LEU A 79 -23.35 -0.87 4.99
N ALA A 80 -24.56 -1.11 5.50
CA ALA A 80 -24.79 -1.47 6.89
C ALA A 80 -24.04 -2.75 7.28
N ASN A 81 -24.11 -3.79 6.45
CA ASN A 81 -23.34 -5.01 6.64
C ASN A 81 -21.83 -4.74 6.67
N SER A 82 -21.32 -3.90 5.75
CA SER A 82 -19.90 -3.53 5.69
C SER A 82 -19.44 -2.74 6.93
N ILE A 83 -20.28 -1.83 7.41
CA ILE A 83 -20.04 -1.02 8.62
C ILE A 83 -19.98 -1.93 9.86
N GLU A 84 -20.93 -2.86 9.98
CA GLU A 84 -20.97 -3.77 11.11
C GLU A 84 -19.74 -4.69 11.17
N ILE A 85 -19.28 -5.18 10.01
CA ILE A 85 -18.08 -6.02 9.90
C ILE A 85 -16.81 -5.26 10.27
N SER A 86 -16.74 -3.97 9.94
CA SER A 86 -15.57 -3.13 10.21
C SER A 86 -15.62 -2.43 11.57
N HIS A 87 -16.69 -2.66 12.36
CA HIS A 87 -16.98 -2.00 13.64
C HIS A 87 -16.89 -0.47 13.60
N LEU A 88 -17.21 0.12 12.45
CA LEU A 88 -17.18 1.57 12.27
C LEU A 88 -18.40 2.21 12.95
N ASN A 89 -18.18 3.31 13.67
CA ASN A 89 -19.27 4.06 14.30
C ASN A 89 -19.84 5.13 13.36
N ILE A 90 -20.37 4.69 12.22
CA ILE A 90 -20.97 5.56 11.20
C ILE A 90 -22.32 5.01 10.76
N THR A 91 -23.21 5.88 10.33
CA THR A 91 -24.43 5.45 9.64
C THR A 91 -24.13 5.21 8.15
N PRO A 92 -24.89 4.33 7.46
CA PRO A 92 -24.80 4.20 6.00
C PRO A 92 -24.99 5.54 5.26
N ARG A 93 -25.80 6.43 5.85
CA ARG A 93 -26.06 7.77 5.33
C ARG A 93 -24.87 8.69 5.47
N GLY A 94 -24.14 8.63 6.59
CA GLY A 94 -22.91 9.39 6.80
C GLY A 94 -21.84 9.08 5.75
N ALA A 95 -21.67 7.80 5.40
CA ALA A 95 -20.72 7.38 4.35
C ALA A 95 -21.09 7.93 2.96
N GLN A 96 -22.38 7.92 2.59
CA GLN A 96 -22.85 8.48 1.32
C GLN A 96 -22.75 10.01 1.29
N SER A 97 -23.06 10.65 2.41
CA SER A 97 -22.96 12.09 2.60
C SER A 97 -21.51 12.57 2.47
N PHE A 98 -20.56 11.82 3.03
CA PHE A 98 -19.13 12.04 2.83
C PHE A 98 -18.74 11.99 1.36
N GLY A 99 -19.19 10.98 0.61
CA GLY A 99 -18.87 10.84 -0.82
C GLY A 99 -19.30 12.05 -1.65
N VAL A 100 -20.48 12.62 -1.35
CA VAL A 100 -20.99 13.82 -2.03
C VAL A 100 -20.26 15.09 -1.57
N LEU A 101 -20.03 15.26 -0.27
CA LEU A 101 -19.33 16.42 0.26
C LEU A 101 -17.88 16.48 -0.24
N PHE A 102 -17.19 15.33 -0.26
CA PHE A 102 -15.84 15.22 -0.79
C PHE A 102 -15.78 15.60 -2.27
N ALA A 103 -16.70 15.11 -3.08
CA ALA A 103 -16.81 15.50 -4.48
C ALA A 103 -17.08 17.01 -4.64
N LEU A 104 -17.95 17.58 -3.80
CA LEU A 104 -18.24 19.01 -3.82
C LEU A 104 -17.01 19.84 -3.45
N VAL A 105 -16.22 19.43 -2.46
CA VAL A 105 -14.95 20.08 -2.11
C VAL A 105 -13.95 20.02 -3.27
N VAL A 106 -13.84 18.88 -3.95
CA VAL A 106 -12.97 18.73 -5.13
C VAL A 106 -13.43 19.65 -6.27
N ILE A 107 -14.73 19.73 -6.52
CA ILE A 107 -15.33 20.63 -7.52
C ILE A 107 -15.08 22.10 -7.15
N LEU A 108 -15.25 22.47 -5.89
CA LEU A 108 -15.06 23.84 -5.42
C LEU A 108 -13.58 24.23 -5.46
N ALA A 109 -12.67 23.33 -5.10
CA ALA A 109 -11.23 23.50 -5.28
C ALA A 109 -10.85 23.66 -6.75
N ALA A 110 -11.48 22.90 -7.66
CA ALA A 110 -11.29 23.05 -9.10
C ALA A 110 -11.69 24.46 -9.59
N ILE A 111 -12.85 24.95 -9.14
CA ILE A 111 -13.34 26.28 -9.48
C ILE A 111 -12.41 27.37 -8.91
N ILE A 112 -11.94 27.22 -7.68
CA ILE A 112 -11.00 28.17 -7.06
C ILE A 112 -9.65 28.15 -7.81
N LEU A 113 -9.13 26.98 -8.18
CA LEU A 113 -7.87 26.89 -8.91
C LEU A 113 -7.98 27.44 -10.34
N GLY A 114 -9.12 27.25 -11.00
CA GLY A 114 -9.35 27.78 -12.35
C GLY A 114 -9.69 29.26 -12.39
N VAL A 115 -10.63 29.70 -11.57
CA VAL A 115 -11.21 31.05 -11.63
C VAL A 115 -10.57 31.99 -10.60
N GLY A 116 -10.04 31.45 -9.49
CA GLY A 116 -9.46 32.22 -8.39
C GLY A 116 -8.29 33.13 -8.79
N PRO A 117 -7.33 32.70 -9.63
CA PRO A 117 -6.27 33.57 -10.11
C PRO A 117 -6.80 34.78 -10.90
N ALA A 118 -7.83 34.58 -11.73
CA ALA A 118 -8.47 35.66 -12.49
C ALA A 118 -9.23 36.64 -11.58
N VAL A 119 -9.94 36.15 -10.57
CA VAL A 119 -10.64 36.99 -9.58
C VAL A 119 -9.65 37.79 -8.74
N LEU A 120 -8.53 37.18 -8.34
CA LEU A 120 -7.46 37.84 -7.58
C LEU A 120 -6.79 38.95 -8.42
N ALA A 121 -6.52 38.68 -9.70
CA ALA A 121 -5.97 39.66 -10.64
C ALA A 121 -6.87 40.90 -10.81
N ILE A 122 -8.19 40.71 -10.87
CA ILE A 122 -9.18 41.79 -10.94
C ILE A 122 -9.18 42.63 -9.65
N LEU A 123 -9.07 41.98 -8.48
CA LEU A 123 -9.07 42.63 -7.16
C LEU A 123 -7.82 43.48 -6.90
N PHE A 124 -6.66 43.11 -7.45
CA PHE A 124 -5.40 43.84 -7.28
C PHE A 124 -5.07 44.82 -8.44
N GLY A 125 -6.03 45.13 -9.32
CA GLY A 125 -5.94 46.25 -10.27
C GLY A 125 -4.99 46.03 -11.46
N GLY A 126 -4.65 44.79 -11.80
CA GLY A 126 -3.78 44.48 -12.94
C GLY A 126 -4.55 44.39 -14.26
N GLU A 127 -4.77 45.51 -14.95
CA GLU A 127 -5.48 45.55 -16.25
C GLU A 127 -4.86 44.64 -17.33
N ALA A 128 -3.56 44.32 -17.22
CA ALA A 128 -2.85 43.45 -18.17
C ALA A 128 -2.98 41.94 -17.91
N THR A 129 -3.74 41.51 -16.89
CA THR A 129 -3.70 40.11 -16.41
C THR A 129 -5.01 39.34 -16.54
N VAL A 130 -6.15 39.97 -16.84
CA VAL A 130 -7.42 39.23 -16.92
C VAL A 130 -7.47 38.30 -18.15
N SER A 131 -6.99 38.75 -19.32
CA SER A 131 -6.94 37.91 -20.52
C SER A 131 -5.83 36.84 -20.47
N ALA A 132 -4.67 37.15 -19.87
CA ALA A 132 -3.56 36.21 -19.72
C ALA A 132 -3.84 35.07 -18.73
N PHE A 133 -4.74 35.29 -17.75
CA PHE A 133 -5.14 34.28 -16.76
C PHE A 133 -6.43 33.54 -17.12
N ILE A 134 -7.25 34.06 -18.04
CA ILE A 134 -8.39 33.35 -18.69
C ILE A 134 -7.92 32.75 -20.03
N ASP A 135 -6.65 32.39 -20.18
CA ASP A 135 -6.23 31.51 -21.27
C ASP A 135 -6.98 30.15 -21.13
N ASP A 136 -7.16 29.40 -22.23
CA ASP A 136 -7.76 28.04 -22.29
C ASP A 136 -7.21 27.05 -21.23
N ILE A 137 -6.05 27.37 -20.65
CA ILE A 137 -5.30 26.67 -19.60
C ILE A 137 -6.16 26.38 -18.36
N ASN A 138 -6.86 27.39 -17.84
CA ASN A 138 -7.55 27.28 -16.55
C ASN A 138 -8.96 26.69 -16.70
N LEU A 139 -9.61 26.90 -17.84
CA LEU A 139 -10.93 26.35 -18.12
C LEU A 139 -10.88 24.83 -18.32
N GLY A 140 -9.91 24.33 -19.10
CA GLY A 140 -9.76 22.90 -19.37
C GLY A 140 -9.46 22.07 -18.11
N ILE A 141 -8.56 22.57 -17.25
CA ILE A 141 -8.22 21.93 -15.96
C ILE A 141 -9.42 21.91 -15.02
N SER A 142 -10.18 23.01 -14.97
CA SER A 142 -11.39 23.09 -14.15
C SER A 142 -12.43 22.07 -14.59
N ILE A 143 -12.69 21.95 -15.90
CA ILE A 143 -13.64 20.97 -16.44
C ILE A 143 -13.18 19.54 -16.13
N ALA A 144 -11.89 19.23 -16.32
CA ALA A 144 -11.35 17.91 -16.01
C ALA A 144 -11.48 17.55 -14.53
N LEU A 145 -11.20 18.49 -13.62
CA LEU A 145 -11.35 18.27 -12.17
C LEU A 145 -12.82 18.21 -11.73
N ILE A 146 -13.73 18.93 -12.38
CA ILE A 146 -15.17 18.84 -12.13
C ILE A 146 -15.68 17.44 -12.52
N LEU A 147 -15.27 16.94 -13.69
CA LEU A 147 -15.59 15.59 -14.14
C LEU A 147 -14.99 14.53 -13.20
N ALA A 148 -13.75 14.72 -12.74
CA ALA A 148 -13.12 13.87 -11.75
C ALA A 148 -13.89 13.87 -10.42
N GLY A 149 -14.31 15.04 -9.92
CA GLY A 149 -15.12 15.17 -8.71
C GLY A 149 -16.43 14.38 -8.81
N ALA A 150 -17.13 14.47 -9.95
CA ALA A 150 -18.34 13.69 -10.20
C ALA A 150 -18.08 12.16 -10.21
N LEU A 151 -16.96 11.73 -10.79
CA LEU A 151 -16.57 10.32 -10.83
C LEU A 151 -16.16 9.76 -9.46
N ILE A 152 -15.64 10.62 -8.56
CA ILE A 152 -15.14 10.24 -7.23
C ILE A 152 -16.27 9.91 -6.23
N ILE A 153 -17.50 10.37 -6.45
CA ILE A 153 -18.63 10.17 -5.52
C ILE A 153 -18.83 8.69 -5.16
N LYS A 154 -18.91 7.82 -6.17
CA LYS A 154 -19.15 6.38 -5.99
C LYS A 154 -18.01 5.65 -5.26
N PRO A 155 -16.73 5.78 -5.66
CA PRO A 155 -15.64 5.14 -4.92
C PRO A 155 -15.50 5.70 -3.50
N ALA A 156 -15.72 7.01 -3.28
CA ALA A 156 -15.67 7.60 -1.95
C ALA A 156 -16.78 7.07 -1.03
N ALA A 157 -18.01 6.89 -1.53
CA ALA A 157 -19.09 6.29 -0.76
C ALA A 157 -18.87 4.79 -0.45
N LYS A 158 -18.07 4.08 -1.26
CA LYS A 158 -17.74 2.66 -1.07
C LYS A 158 -16.52 2.39 -0.17
N ILE A 159 -15.96 3.41 0.47
CA ILE A 159 -14.85 3.25 1.42
C ILE A 159 -15.16 2.22 2.53
N PRO A 160 -16.35 2.20 3.17
CA PRO A 160 -16.64 1.20 4.21
C PRO A 160 -16.56 -0.23 3.68
N HIS A 161 -16.96 -0.46 2.44
CA HIS A 161 -16.85 -1.77 1.80
C HIS A 161 -15.39 -2.20 1.59
N TYR A 162 -14.53 -1.25 1.23
CA TYR A 162 -13.09 -1.51 1.10
C TYR A 162 -12.44 -1.81 2.46
N ILE A 163 -12.83 -1.09 3.52
CA ILE A 163 -12.39 -1.33 4.89
C ILE A 163 -12.88 -2.71 5.38
N ALA A 164 -14.15 -3.04 5.15
CA ALA A 164 -14.74 -4.33 5.52
C ALA A 164 -14.06 -5.51 4.82
N ASN A 165 -13.77 -5.39 3.53
CA ASN A 165 -13.03 -6.42 2.81
C ASN A 165 -11.61 -6.58 3.34
N ARG A 166 -10.91 -5.48 3.66
CA ARG A 166 -9.61 -5.54 4.34
C ARG A 166 -9.70 -6.21 5.71
N TRP A 167 -10.76 -5.95 6.48
CA TRP A 167 -11.04 -6.58 7.77
C TRP A 167 -11.22 -8.09 7.60
N ARG A 168 -12.10 -8.51 6.68
CA ARG A 168 -12.35 -9.91 6.35
C ARG A 168 -11.08 -10.67 5.98
N LEU A 169 -10.24 -10.06 5.15
CA LEU A 169 -9.00 -10.68 4.70
C LEU A 169 -7.97 -10.83 5.81
N LYS A 170 -7.86 -9.83 6.70
CA LYS A 170 -7.00 -9.93 7.89
C LYS A 170 -7.51 -10.98 8.87
N ALA A 171 -8.82 -11.02 9.11
CA ALA A 171 -9.47 -12.03 9.96
C ALA A 171 -9.27 -13.44 9.41
N SER A 172 -9.41 -13.63 8.08
CA SER A 172 -9.17 -14.92 7.41
C SER A 172 -7.79 -15.51 7.70
N ASN A 173 -6.74 -14.68 7.76
CA ASN A 173 -5.38 -15.13 8.09
C ASN A 173 -5.23 -15.63 9.54
N GLN A 174 -6.14 -15.21 10.43
CA GLN A 174 -6.15 -15.57 11.84
C GLN A 174 -7.08 -16.74 12.16
N MET A 175 -7.98 -17.11 11.24
CA MET A 175 -8.98 -18.16 11.46
C MET A 175 -8.36 -19.52 11.77
N VAL A 176 -7.28 -19.89 11.09
CA VAL A 176 -6.61 -21.17 11.35
C VAL A 176 -6.03 -21.19 12.76
N LEU A 177 -5.37 -20.09 13.18
CA LEU A 177 -4.83 -19.96 14.52
C LEU A 177 -5.95 -19.94 15.57
N CYS A 178 -7.08 -19.32 15.24
CA CYS A 178 -8.27 -19.33 16.06
C CYS A 178 -8.77 -20.74 16.33
N ILE A 179 -9.00 -21.52 15.26
CA ILE A 179 -9.42 -22.91 15.39
C ILE A 179 -8.37 -23.72 16.16
N LEU A 180 -7.08 -23.51 15.89
CA LEU A 180 -6.02 -24.16 16.66
C LEU A 180 -6.11 -23.83 18.16
N TYR A 181 -6.33 -22.57 18.54
CA TYR A 181 -6.46 -22.15 19.95
C TYR A 181 -7.70 -22.69 20.62
N VAL A 182 -8.85 -22.62 19.94
CA VAL A 182 -10.10 -23.17 20.43
C VAL A 182 -9.95 -24.68 20.63
N VAL A 183 -9.42 -25.41 19.64
CA VAL A 183 -9.23 -26.86 19.71
C VAL A 183 -8.26 -27.27 20.81
N MET A 184 -7.12 -26.57 20.95
CA MET A 184 -6.17 -26.89 22.01
C MET A 184 -6.78 -26.73 23.40
N TYR A 185 -7.59 -25.68 23.61
CA TYR A 185 -8.31 -25.51 24.87
C TYR A 185 -9.37 -26.60 25.06
N MET A 186 -10.17 -26.87 24.01
CA MET A 186 -11.24 -27.88 24.00
C MET A 186 -10.74 -29.31 24.24
N ARG A 187 -9.52 -29.64 23.78
CA ARG A 187 -8.89 -30.95 24.01
C ARG A 187 -8.79 -31.27 25.50
N HIS A 188 -8.55 -30.27 26.34
CA HIS A 188 -8.45 -30.43 27.79
C HIS A 188 -9.77 -30.29 28.52
N THR A 189 -10.46 -29.21 28.24
CA THR A 189 -11.68 -28.83 28.93
C THR A 189 -12.75 -28.63 27.88
N SER A 190 -13.77 -29.48 27.92
CA SER A 190 -14.90 -29.47 26.99
C SER A 190 -15.84 -28.30 27.26
N ASN A 191 -15.31 -27.08 27.16
CA ASN A 191 -16.03 -25.82 27.40
C ASN A 191 -15.70 -24.83 26.29
N LEU A 192 -16.67 -24.65 25.38
CA LEU A 192 -16.54 -23.78 24.21
C LEU A 192 -16.35 -22.32 24.60
N GLU A 193 -17.06 -21.84 25.62
CA GLU A 193 -17.00 -20.44 26.06
C GLU A 193 -15.58 -20.06 26.49
N HIS A 194 -14.95 -20.89 27.31
CA HIS A 194 -13.58 -20.64 27.74
C HIS A 194 -12.57 -20.84 26.60
N ALA A 195 -12.85 -21.76 25.66
CA ALA A 195 -12.01 -21.96 24.49
C ALA A 195 -12.01 -20.74 23.57
N VAL A 196 -13.19 -20.19 23.28
CA VAL A 196 -13.35 -18.96 22.49
C VAL A 196 -12.79 -17.75 23.24
N LYS A 197 -12.94 -17.69 24.57
CA LYS A 197 -12.31 -16.66 25.41
C LYS A 197 -10.79 -16.74 25.32
N PHE A 198 -10.23 -17.92 25.46
CA PHE A 198 -8.79 -18.17 25.34
C PHE A 198 -8.27 -17.74 23.97
N ALA A 199 -8.99 -18.11 22.90
CA ALA A 199 -8.69 -17.68 21.54
C ALA A 199 -8.69 -16.14 21.41
N SER A 200 -9.71 -15.45 21.92
CA SER A 200 -9.83 -13.98 21.87
C SER A 200 -8.73 -13.20 22.61
N GLN A 201 -8.01 -13.86 23.52
CA GLN A 201 -6.92 -13.26 24.30
C GLN A 201 -5.53 -13.49 23.67
N HIS A 202 -5.41 -14.50 22.81
CA HIS A 202 -4.12 -14.93 22.26
C HIS A 202 -3.98 -14.68 20.76
N ILE A 203 -5.09 -14.43 20.06
CA ILE A 203 -5.08 -13.97 18.66
C ILE A 203 -4.94 -12.44 18.66
N GLY A 204 -4.32 -11.90 17.62
CA GLY A 204 -4.31 -10.45 17.37
C GLY A 204 -5.61 -9.94 16.72
N ASP A 205 -5.68 -8.64 16.48
CA ASP A 205 -6.77 -8.04 15.70
C ASP A 205 -6.64 -8.33 14.22
N PRO A 206 -7.76 -8.51 13.49
CA PRO A 206 -9.15 -8.18 13.86
C PRO A 206 -10.00 -9.27 14.54
N LEU A 207 -9.64 -10.55 14.42
CA LEU A 207 -10.51 -11.65 14.83
C LEU A 207 -10.69 -11.71 16.36
N ALA A 208 -9.67 -11.28 17.12
CA ALA A 208 -9.79 -11.15 18.57
C ALA A 208 -10.94 -10.23 18.99
N LEU A 209 -11.08 -9.08 18.32
CA LEU A 209 -12.15 -8.12 18.57
C LEU A 209 -13.52 -8.68 18.19
N ASP A 210 -13.60 -9.41 17.08
CA ASP A 210 -14.82 -10.10 16.65
C ASP A 210 -15.28 -11.13 17.69
N LEU A 211 -14.36 -11.95 18.21
CA LEU A 211 -14.67 -12.92 19.28
C LEU A 211 -15.07 -12.23 20.59
N ARG A 212 -14.46 -11.10 20.95
CA ARG A 212 -14.87 -10.33 22.14
C ARG A 212 -16.28 -9.77 21.97
N LYS A 213 -16.66 -9.35 20.76
CA LYS A 213 -18.03 -8.92 20.47
C LYS A 213 -19.06 -10.04 20.67
N VAL A 214 -18.69 -11.29 20.40
CA VAL A 214 -19.57 -12.45 20.70
C VAL A 214 -19.91 -12.52 22.19
N PHE A 215 -18.96 -12.25 23.09
CA PHE A 215 -19.25 -12.16 24.53
C PHE A 215 -20.08 -10.92 24.87
N TRP A 216 -19.73 -9.77 24.30
CA TRP A 216 -20.46 -8.52 24.51
C TRP A 216 -21.94 -8.63 24.12
N ASP A 217 -22.25 -9.25 22.98
CA ASP A 217 -23.63 -9.42 22.51
C ASP A 217 -24.45 -10.32 23.46
N VAL A 218 -23.79 -11.22 24.21
CA VAL A 218 -24.44 -12.00 25.28
C VAL A 218 -24.61 -11.15 26.55
N GLU A 219 -23.59 -10.40 26.95
CA GLU A 219 -23.64 -9.51 28.13
C GLU A 219 -24.71 -8.42 27.99
N THR A 220 -24.89 -7.89 26.78
CA THR A 220 -25.93 -6.91 26.45
C THR A 220 -27.31 -7.53 26.20
N SER A 221 -27.48 -8.82 26.48
CA SER A 221 -28.74 -9.56 26.34
C SER A 221 -29.32 -9.60 24.92
N LYS A 222 -28.49 -9.39 23.88
CA LYS A 222 -28.90 -9.58 22.49
C LYS A 222 -29.01 -11.07 22.15
N PHE A 223 -28.15 -11.90 22.72
CA PHE A 223 -28.26 -13.36 22.69
C PHE A 223 -28.25 -13.93 24.12
N SER A 224 -28.91 -15.08 24.30
CA SER A 224 -28.98 -15.77 25.59
C SER A 224 -27.78 -16.69 25.87
N THR A 225 -27.02 -17.07 24.84
CA THR A 225 -25.89 -18.00 24.96
C THR A 225 -24.75 -17.57 24.05
N ILE A 226 -23.51 -17.88 24.46
CA ILE A 226 -22.31 -17.65 23.63
C ILE A 226 -22.39 -18.46 22.35
N LYS A 227 -22.93 -19.68 22.40
CA LYS A 227 -23.16 -20.49 21.19
C LYS A 227 -24.06 -19.75 20.19
N GLY A 228 -25.22 -19.27 20.61
CA GLY A 228 -26.15 -18.56 19.72
C GLY A 228 -25.55 -17.27 19.15
N SER A 229 -24.77 -16.53 19.94
CA SER A 229 -24.06 -15.35 19.44
C SER A 229 -22.92 -15.71 18.48
N LEU A 230 -22.24 -16.83 18.70
CA LEU A 230 -21.16 -17.32 17.86
C LEU A 230 -21.71 -17.81 16.52
N ASP A 231 -22.79 -18.58 16.51
CA ASP A 231 -23.49 -19.04 15.29
C ASP A 231 -23.88 -17.85 14.40
N HIS A 232 -24.50 -16.82 14.99
CA HIS A 232 -24.84 -15.59 14.27
C HIS A 232 -23.61 -14.84 13.72
N TYR A 233 -22.48 -14.89 14.43
CA TYR A 233 -21.23 -14.34 13.91
C TYR A 233 -20.69 -15.18 12.74
N LEU A 234 -20.77 -16.52 12.83
CA LEU A 234 -20.29 -17.45 11.80
C LEU A 234 -21.09 -17.35 10.50
N GLU A 235 -22.40 -17.09 10.56
CA GLU A 235 -23.25 -16.89 9.36
C GLU A 235 -22.70 -15.81 8.42
N ARG A 236 -22.00 -14.80 8.94
CA ARG A 236 -21.39 -13.71 8.14
C ARG A 236 -20.29 -14.21 7.20
N TRP A 237 -19.73 -15.38 7.49
CA TRP A 237 -18.65 -15.99 6.74
C TRP A 237 -19.16 -16.96 5.67
N TYR A 238 -20.46 -17.19 5.55
CA TYR A 238 -21.02 -18.20 4.66
C TYR A 238 -20.59 -18.02 3.20
N GLU A 239 -20.57 -16.78 2.71
CA GLU A 239 -20.14 -16.48 1.33
C GLU A 239 -18.62 -16.45 1.15
N SER A 240 -17.85 -16.27 2.23
CA SER A 240 -16.43 -15.92 2.16
C SER A 240 -15.48 -17.02 2.64
N ASN A 241 -15.90 -17.86 3.58
CA ASN A 241 -15.10 -18.93 4.17
C ASN A 241 -16.02 -19.98 4.83
N LEU A 242 -16.48 -20.96 4.06
CA LEU A 242 -17.35 -22.04 4.55
C LEU A 242 -16.59 -22.96 5.51
N GLU A 243 -15.29 -23.14 5.29
CA GLU A 243 -14.45 -24.04 6.07
C GLU A 243 -14.33 -23.57 7.52
N PHE A 244 -14.38 -22.27 7.77
CA PHE A 244 -14.43 -21.69 9.12
C PHE A 244 -15.69 -22.06 9.88
N ILE A 245 -16.82 -22.06 9.19
CA ILE A 245 -18.11 -22.44 9.75
C ILE A 245 -18.10 -23.94 10.06
N GLU A 246 -17.69 -24.76 9.09
CA GLU A 246 -17.58 -26.22 9.25
C GLU A 246 -16.64 -26.59 10.40
N ALA A 247 -15.50 -25.90 10.55
CA ALA A 247 -14.57 -26.15 11.63
C ALA A 247 -15.17 -25.83 13.01
N PHE A 248 -15.89 -24.72 13.16
CA PHE A 248 -16.59 -24.42 14.41
C PHE A 248 -17.72 -25.41 14.69
N HIS A 249 -18.49 -25.82 13.69
CA HIS A 249 -19.51 -26.84 13.87
C HIS A 249 -18.91 -28.19 14.29
N LEU A 250 -17.76 -28.61 13.74
CA LEU A 250 -17.06 -29.81 14.21
C LEU A 250 -16.59 -29.67 15.67
N ILE A 251 -16.18 -28.48 16.11
CA ILE A 251 -15.83 -28.22 17.51
C ILE A 251 -17.08 -28.30 18.40
N GLU A 252 -18.21 -27.75 17.96
CA GLU A 252 -19.47 -27.83 18.68
C GLU A 252 -20.01 -29.26 18.77
N GLU A 253 -19.97 -30.01 17.67
CA GLU A 253 -20.32 -31.43 17.61
C GLU A 253 -19.47 -32.25 18.58
N SER A 254 -18.21 -31.86 18.80
CA SER A 254 -17.34 -32.52 19.76
C SER A 254 -17.87 -32.47 21.20
N LEU A 255 -18.65 -31.44 21.58
CA LEU A 255 -19.28 -31.33 22.90
C LEU A 255 -20.34 -32.41 23.15
N TYR A 256 -20.96 -32.90 22.07
CA TYR A 256 -22.03 -33.90 22.12
C TYR A 256 -21.53 -35.31 21.79
N ALA A 257 -20.23 -35.48 21.53
CA ALA A 257 -19.65 -36.75 21.15
C ALA A 257 -19.71 -37.76 22.32
N PRO A 258 -20.25 -38.98 22.11
CA PRO A 258 -20.44 -39.95 23.19
C PRO A 258 -19.15 -40.62 23.68
N ARG A 259 -18.08 -40.59 22.88
CA ARG A 259 -16.77 -41.21 23.20
C ARG A 259 -15.65 -40.18 23.09
N GLU A 260 -14.72 -40.21 24.04
CA GLU A 260 -13.58 -39.28 24.08
C GLU A 260 -12.70 -39.39 22.83
N GLU A 261 -12.51 -40.59 22.30
CA GLU A 261 -11.76 -40.81 21.06
C GLU A 261 -12.42 -40.08 19.88
N LYS A 262 -13.75 -40.16 19.75
CA LYS A 262 -14.49 -39.47 18.68
C LYS A 262 -14.47 -37.95 18.86
N ARG A 263 -14.54 -37.47 20.10
CA ARG A 263 -14.38 -36.05 20.44
C ARG A 263 -13.05 -35.51 19.95
N LEU A 264 -11.95 -36.21 20.25
CA LEU A 264 -10.60 -35.81 19.83
C LEU A 264 -10.46 -35.88 18.30
N GLU A 265 -11.06 -36.87 17.65
CA GLU A 265 -11.10 -37.01 16.18
C GLU A 265 -11.83 -35.83 15.51
N LEU A 266 -12.99 -35.41 16.04
CA LEU A 266 -13.74 -34.25 15.53
C LEU A 266 -12.94 -32.95 15.69
N LEU A 267 -12.27 -32.79 16.84
CA LEU A 267 -11.38 -31.67 17.08
C LEU A 267 -10.20 -31.65 16.09
N ASP A 268 -9.59 -32.79 15.80
CA ASP A 268 -8.54 -32.89 14.78
C ASP A 268 -9.06 -32.60 13.37
N LYS A 269 -10.26 -33.09 13.06
CA LYS A 269 -10.91 -32.83 11.78
C LYS A 269 -11.18 -31.34 11.59
N SER A 270 -11.57 -30.61 12.63
CA SER A 270 -11.80 -29.16 12.55
C SER A 270 -10.53 -28.39 12.14
N ILE A 271 -9.37 -28.78 12.69
CA ILE A 271 -8.08 -28.20 12.30
C ILE A 271 -7.78 -28.55 10.84
N GLU A 272 -7.96 -29.81 10.43
CA GLU A 272 -7.68 -30.28 9.07
C GLU A 272 -8.54 -29.56 8.01
N VAL A 273 -9.84 -29.38 8.28
CA VAL A 273 -10.78 -28.66 7.40
C VAL A 273 -10.31 -27.22 7.19
N MET A 274 -9.97 -26.51 8.27
CA MET A 274 -9.42 -25.15 8.15
C MET A 274 -8.13 -25.07 7.38
N LEU A 275 -7.20 -25.98 7.66
CA LEU A 275 -5.89 -25.99 7.01
C LEU A 275 -6.03 -26.23 5.51
N SER A 276 -6.89 -27.17 5.13
CA SER A 276 -7.09 -27.56 3.74
C SER A 276 -7.90 -26.51 2.97
N GLY A 277 -8.92 -25.92 3.60
CA GLY A 277 -9.69 -24.80 3.05
C GLY A 277 -8.83 -23.55 2.82
N SER A 278 -8.03 -23.18 3.82
CA SER A 278 -7.10 -22.05 3.73
C SER A 278 -6.06 -22.25 2.62
N TYR A 279 -5.50 -23.45 2.51
CA TYR A 279 -4.59 -23.83 1.42
C TYR A 279 -5.25 -23.66 0.03
N THR A 280 -6.47 -24.18 -0.13
CA THR A 280 -7.20 -24.14 -1.41
C THR A 280 -7.58 -22.72 -1.79
N SER A 281 -8.06 -21.92 -0.83
CA SER A 281 -8.41 -20.51 -1.01
C SER A 281 -7.20 -19.68 -1.47
N MET A 282 -6.03 -19.88 -0.85
CA MET A 282 -4.81 -19.18 -1.25
C MET A 282 -4.30 -19.62 -2.64
N LEU A 283 -4.50 -20.88 -3.02
CA LEU A 283 -4.14 -21.38 -4.34
C LEU A 283 -4.99 -20.72 -5.44
N HIS A 284 -6.31 -20.64 -5.24
CA HIS A 284 -7.20 -19.92 -6.14
C HIS A 284 -6.85 -18.43 -6.24
N PHE A 285 -6.57 -17.80 -5.10
CA PHE A 285 -6.11 -16.41 -5.07
C PHE A 285 -4.86 -16.19 -5.93
N ALA A 286 -3.87 -17.07 -5.83
CA ALA A 286 -2.64 -16.96 -6.63
C ALA A 286 -2.90 -17.08 -8.14
N GLN A 287 -3.87 -17.91 -8.54
CA GLN A 287 -4.30 -18.02 -9.95
C GLN A 287 -5.06 -16.78 -10.42
N ASP A 288 -5.96 -16.28 -9.59
CA ASP A 288 -6.82 -15.12 -9.90
C ASP A 288 -6.05 -13.80 -9.97
N LEU A 289 -4.91 -13.70 -9.28
CA LEU A 289 -4.05 -12.51 -9.33
C LEU A 289 -3.33 -12.32 -10.66
N LYS A 290 -3.02 -13.40 -11.39
CA LYS A 290 -2.12 -13.32 -12.56
C LYS A 290 -2.65 -12.37 -13.64
N SER A 291 -3.92 -12.54 -14.03
CA SER A 291 -4.52 -11.75 -15.11
C SER A 291 -4.70 -10.27 -14.74
N PRO A 292 -5.28 -9.91 -13.58
CA PRO A 292 -5.42 -8.51 -13.19
C PRO A 292 -4.07 -7.80 -12.99
N ILE A 293 -3.04 -8.48 -12.47
CA ILE A 293 -1.71 -7.85 -12.37
C ILE A 293 -1.14 -7.62 -13.78
N THR A 294 -1.36 -8.54 -14.71
CA THR A 294 -0.95 -8.37 -16.12
C THR A 294 -1.67 -7.19 -16.79
N ILE A 295 -2.95 -6.99 -16.52
CA ILE A 295 -3.72 -5.84 -17.00
C ILE A 295 -3.15 -4.54 -16.42
N LEU A 296 -2.94 -4.49 -15.11
CA LEU A 296 -2.34 -3.33 -14.43
C LEU A 296 -0.98 -2.97 -15.04
N TYR A 297 -0.15 -3.98 -15.24
CA TYR A 297 1.16 -3.86 -15.84
C TYR A 297 1.09 -3.34 -17.29
N THR A 298 0.19 -3.89 -18.10
CA THR A 298 0.11 -3.54 -19.53
C THR A 298 -0.50 -2.15 -19.73
N LEU A 299 -1.63 -1.87 -19.08
CA LEU A 299 -2.39 -0.64 -19.24
C LEU A 299 -1.84 0.51 -18.40
N GLY A 300 -1.40 0.21 -17.18
CA GLY A 300 -0.87 1.22 -16.26
C GLY A 300 0.59 1.60 -16.53
N ILE A 301 1.36 0.76 -17.24
CA ILE A 301 2.82 0.95 -17.35
C ILE A 301 3.31 0.87 -18.79
N ILE A 302 3.11 -0.27 -19.49
CA ILE A 302 3.62 -0.41 -20.87
C ILE A 302 2.97 0.60 -21.81
N LEU A 303 1.64 0.71 -21.79
CA LEU A 303 0.90 1.59 -22.70
C LEU A 303 1.33 3.06 -22.55
N PRO A 304 1.45 3.63 -21.34
CA PRO A 304 2.05 4.95 -21.14
C PRO A 304 3.46 5.08 -21.70
N ILE A 305 4.34 4.11 -21.47
CA ILE A 305 5.71 4.15 -21.97
C ILE A 305 5.73 4.19 -23.51
N LEU A 306 4.88 3.41 -24.17
CA LEU A 306 4.72 3.46 -25.63
C LEU A 306 4.12 4.80 -26.09
N GLY A 307 3.15 5.33 -25.33
CA GLY A 307 2.55 6.64 -25.58
C GLY A 307 3.60 7.76 -25.56
N LEU A 308 4.58 7.70 -24.65
CA LEU A 308 5.68 8.66 -24.58
C LEU A 308 6.53 8.70 -25.86
N VAL A 309 6.70 7.57 -26.55
CA VAL A 309 7.48 7.50 -27.79
C VAL A 309 6.80 8.28 -28.93
N ILE A 310 5.48 8.18 -29.01
CA ILE A 310 4.69 8.81 -30.09
C ILE A 310 4.44 10.30 -29.78
N PHE A 311 4.49 10.68 -28.51
CA PHE A 311 4.06 12.00 -28.07
C PHE A 311 4.81 13.17 -28.71
N PRO A 312 6.16 13.17 -28.86
CA PRO A 312 6.86 14.26 -29.54
C PRO A 312 6.36 14.52 -30.96
N LEU A 313 5.96 13.47 -31.68
CA LEU A 313 5.37 13.60 -33.01
C LEU A 313 3.98 14.23 -32.91
N ILE A 314 3.10 13.70 -32.07
CA ILE A 314 1.73 14.21 -31.88
C ILE A 314 1.75 15.70 -31.48
N ALA A 315 2.60 16.06 -30.51
CA ALA A 315 2.73 17.43 -30.03
C ALA A 315 3.17 18.40 -31.13
N SER A 316 4.03 17.96 -32.06
CA SER A 316 4.45 18.79 -33.19
C SER A 316 3.38 18.99 -34.26
N PHE A 317 2.41 18.08 -34.40
CA PHE A 317 1.39 18.14 -35.45
C PHE A 317 0.04 18.74 -35.01
N LEU A 318 -0.26 18.76 -33.70
CA LEU A 318 -1.58 19.17 -33.18
C LEU A 318 -1.73 20.67 -32.87
N GLN A 319 -0.93 21.56 -33.49
CA GLN A 319 -1.09 23.03 -33.45
C GLN A 319 -1.47 23.59 -32.06
N GLY A 320 -0.73 23.22 -31.02
CA GLY A 320 -0.96 23.74 -29.67
C GLY A 320 -2.22 23.23 -28.93
N ALA A 321 -2.98 22.29 -29.49
CA ALA A 321 -4.11 21.65 -28.79
C ALA A 321 -3.66 20.86 -27.56
N VAL A 322 -2.44 20.29 -27.59
CA VAL A 322 -1.85 19.56 -26.48
C VAL A 322 -0.63 20.32 -25.96
N LYS A 323 -0.79 20.94 -24.79
CA LYS A 323 0.25 21.71 -24.10
C LYS A 323 0.91 20.90 -22.98
N TRP A 324 2.08 21.32 -22.51
CA TRP A 324 2.91 20.54 -21.58
C TRP A 324 2.21 20.16 -20.26
N TRP A 325 1.31 21.00 -19.73
CA TRP A 325 0.55 20.67 -18.51
C TRP A 325 -0.47 19.55 -18.70
N HIS A 326 -1.04 19.37 -19.90
CA HIS A 326 -1.93 18.22 -20.17
C HIS A 326 -1.14 16.92 -20.04
N LEU A 327 0.08 16.91 -20.56
CA LEU A 327 1.00 15.80 -20.40
C LEU A 327 1.38 15.61 -18.92
N ALA A 328 1.73 16.68 -18.21
CA ALA A 328 2.07 16.62 -16.79
C ALA A 328 0.92 16.05 -15.94
N LEU A 329 -0.33 16.48 -16.18
CA LEU A 329 -1.49 15.98 -15.46
C LEU A 329 -1.73 14.49 -15.76
N LEU A 330 -1.68 14.10 -17.03
CA LEU A 330 -1.92 12.70 -17.41
C LEU A 330 -0.82 11.77 -16.87
N TYR A 331 0.45 12.12 -17.08
CA TYR A 331 1.58 11.25 -16.76
C TYR A 331 2.03 11.34 -15.30
N ASN A 332 2.05 12.52 -14.67
CA ASN A 332 2.56 12.62 -13.30
C ASN A 332 1.46 12.50 -12.24
N VAL A 333 0.19 12.66 -12.63
CA VAL A 333 -0.93 12.55 -11.69
C VAL A 333 -1.85 11.39 -12.06
N GLY A 334 -2.45 11.42 -13.25
CA GLY A 334 -3.49 10.46 -13.64
C GLY A 334 -3.01 9.00 -13.64
N LEU A 335 -1.91 8.71 -14.34
CA LEU A 335 -1.40 7.36 -14.53
C LEU A 335 -0.81 6.73 -13.25
N PRO A 336 0.09 7.38 -12.50
CA PRO A 336 0.60 6.86 -11.24
C PRO A 336 -0.50 6.64 -10.21
N LEU A 337 -1.47 7.57 -10.13
CA LEU A 337 -2.62 7.43 -9.24
C LEU A 337 -3.48 6.23 -9.63
N PHE A 338 -3.80 6.08 -10.92
CA PHE A 338 -4.52 4.92 -11.42
C PHE A 338 -3.78 3.62 -11.11
N ALA A 339 -2.48 3.55 -11.40
CA ALA A 339 -1.66 2.38 -11.16
C ALA A 339 -1.57 2.03 -9.66
N PHE A 340 -1.39 3.04 -8.81
CA PHE A 340 -1.34 2.87 -7.36
C PHE A 340 -2.68 2.41 -6.78
N LEU A 341 -3.80 3.03 -7.18
CA LEU A 341 -5.13 2.68 -6.66
C LEU A 341 -5.57 1.29 -7.15
N TYR A 342 -5.40 1.00 -8.44
CA TYR A 342 -5.76 -0.31 -8.99
C TYR A 342 -4.87 -1.41 -8.43
N GLY A 343 -3.55 -1.17 -8.35
CA GLY A 343 -2.60 -2.08 -7.73
C GLY A 343 -2.88 -2.34 -6.26
N SER A 344 -3.10 -1.28 -5.47
CA SER A 344 -3.47 -1.41 -4.06
C SER A 344 -4.79 -2.16 -3.87
N SER A 345 -5.79 -1.92 -4.74
CA SER A 345 -7.06 -2.66 -4.70
C SER A 345 -6.86 -4.15 -4.97
N LEU A 346 -6.01 -4.49 -5.94
CA LEU A 346 -5.73 -5.87 -6.31
C LEU A 346 -4.93 -6.62 -5.24
N LEU A 347 -3.88 -5.99 -4.72
CA LEU A 347 -3.00 -6.59 -3.70
C LEU A 347 -3.64 -6.62 -2.32
N SER A 348 -4.58 -5.70 -2.04
CA SER A 348 -5.36 -5.75 -0.80
C SER A 348 -6.24 -6.98 -0.67
N ARG A 349 -6.40 -7.80 -1.73
CA ARG A 349 -7.10 -9.08 -1.71
C ARG A 349 -6.22 -10.25 -1.25
N ARG A 350 -4.91 -10.04 -1.04
CA ARG A 350 -3.98 -11.08 -0.59
C ARG A 350 -4.26 -11.49 0.86
N PRO A 351 -4.54 -12.78 1.12
CA PRO A 351 -4.40 -13.34 2.47
C PRO A 351 -2.92 -13.18 2.85
N THR A 352 -2.62 -12.21 3.71
CA THR A 352 -1.24 -11.87 4.09
C THR A 352 -0.89 -12.60 5.37
N GLY A 353 0.27 -13.26 5.40
CA GLY A 353 0.86 -13.72 6.65
C GLY A 353 1.11 -12.56 7.63
N TYR A 354 1.31 -12.88 8.91
CA TYR A 354 1.49 -11.92 9.99
C TYR A 354 2.47 -10.80 9.62
N ALA A 355 2.01 -9.55 9.64
CA ALA A 355 2.87 -8.40 9.39
C ALA A 355 3.83 -8.23 10.58
N SER A 356 5.09 -8.67 10.43
CA SER A 356 6.15 -8.60 11.44
C SER A 356 6.55 -7.17 11.84
N SER A 357 6.13 -6.16 11.06
CA SER A 357 6.54 -4.76 11.23
C SER A 357 6.08 -4.09 12.53
N ASP A 358 5.00 -4.55 13.15
CA ASP A 358 4.51 -3.99 14.42
C ASP A 358 5.33 -4.47 15.63
N VAL A 359 5.81 -5.72 15.61
CA VAL A 359 6.64 -6.29 16.69
C VAL A 359 8.03 -5.63 16.73
N LEU A 360 8.55 -5.21 15.57
CA LEU A 360 9.82 -4.47 15.46
C LEU A 360 9.77 -3.10 16.16
N LYS A 361 8.61 -2.42 16.20
CA LYS A 361 8.46 -1.12 16.87
C LYS A 361 8.63 -1.21 18.38
N THR A 362 8.36 -2.39 18.95
CA THR A 362 8.50 -2.68 20.39
C THR A 362 9.97 -2.77 20.83
N HIS A 363 10.91 -2.87 19.88
CA HIS A 363 12.32 -2.97 20.20
C HIS A 363 12.89 -1.62 20.71
N LYS A 364 13.50 -1.62 21.90
CA LYS A 364 14.00 -0.41 22.60
C LYS A 364 14.95 0.46 21.77
N LYS A 365 15.68 -0.14 20.81
CA LYS A 365 16.63 0.55 19.91
C LYS A 365 16.07 0.85 18.51
N TYR A 366 14.78 0.61 18.26
CA TYR A 366 14.13 0.82 16.95
C TYR A 366 14.36 2.25 16.40
N SER A 367 14.18 3.27 17.24
CA SER A 367 14.42 4.68 16.86
C SER A 367 15.87 4.97 16.48
N GLN A 368 16.83 4.25 17.07
CA GLN A 368 18.27 4.44 16.80
C GLN A 368 18.70 3.75 15.50
N TYR A 369 18.10 2.60 15.17
CA TYR A 369 18.40 1.85 13.95
C TYR A 369 17.91 2.53 12.66
N GLY A 370 16.93 3.43 12.75
CA GLY A 370 16.44 4.23 11.63
C GLY A 370 17.17 5.55 11.40
N LYS A 371 18.17 5.90 12.23
CA LYS A 371 18.93 7.15 12.15
C LYS A 371 20.34 6.92 11.63
N LEU A 372 20.91 7.95 10.99
CA LEU A 372 22.31 7.89 10.56
C LEU A 372 23.20 8.06 11.78
N LYS A 373 23.97 7.03 12.13
CA LYS A 373 25.04 7.12 13.12
C LYS A 373 26.28 7.73 12.45
N VAL A 374 26.60 8.98 12.79
CA VAL A 374 27.86 9.61 12.39
C VAL A 374 28.76 9.63 13.62
N ASP A 375 29.84 8.85 13.58
CA ASP A 375 30.82 8.82 14.66
C ASP A 375 31.82 9.98 14.43
N ILE A 376 31.76 11.02 15.26
CA ILE A 376 32.72 12.14 15.26
C ILE A 376 33.56 12.01 16.53
N GLY A 377 34.74 11.42 16.41
CA GLY A 377 35.62 11.14 17.55
C GLY A 377 34.98 10.16 18.55
N THR A 378 34.84 10.55 19.81
CA THR A 378 34.22 9.73 20.88
C THR A 378 32.71 9.82 20.96
N ASN A 379 32.07 10.77 20.25
CA ASN A 379 30.62 10.99 20.30
C ASN A 379 29.95 10.54 19.01
N SER A 380 28.89 9.72 19.13
CA SER A 380 28.04 9.32 18.02
C SER A 380 26.84 10.26 17.89
N LEU A 381 26.79 11.06 16.83
CA LEU A 381 25.65 11.91 16.51
C LEU A 381 24.64 11.11 15.66
N PHE A 382 23.37 11.13 16.05
CA PHE A 382 22.29 10.52 15.30
C PHE A 382 21.54 11.57 14.49
N ILE A 383 21.80 11.64 13.18
CA ILE A 383 21.13 12.59 12.29
C ILE A 383 19.89 11.92 11.69
N ASP A 384 18.76 12.63 11.72
CA ASP A 384 17.54 12.15 11.05
C ASP A 384 17.73 12.19 9.52
N PRO A 385 17.47 11.08 8.79
CA PRO A 385 17.76 10.97 7.36
C PRO A 385 17.02 12.00 6.49
N LYS A 386 15.95 12.61 7.01
CA LYS A 386 15.13 13.62 6.31
C LYS A 386 15.96 14.86 5.94
N TYR A 387 16.85 15.30 6.82
CA TYR A 387 17.68 16.49 6.57
C TYR A 387 18.69 16.25 5.46
N LEU A 388 19.36 15.09 5.47
CA LEU A 388 20.30 14.71 4.42
C LEU A 388 19.60 14.62 3.05
N ALA A 389 18.43 13.98 3.01
CA ALA A 389 17.62 13.89 1.79
C ALA A 389 17.17 15.28 1.30
N GLY A 390 16.73 16.15 2.21
CA GLY A 390 16.34 17.52 1.88
C GLY A 390 17.50 18.33 1.28
N VAL A 391 18.72 18.20 1.84
CA VAL A 391 19.92 18.87 1.30
C VAL A 391 20.26 18.37 -0.10
N ILE A 392 20.18 17.06 -0.34
CA ILE A 392 20.44 16.47 -1.67
C ILE A 392 19.41 16.97 -2.68
N ILE A 393 18.12 16.92 -2.35
CA ILE A 393 17.04 17.38 -3.23
C ILE A 393 17.23 18.87 -3.53
N PHE A 394 17.47 19.69 -2.51
CA PHE A 394 17.64 21.13 -2.67
C PHE A 394 18.84 21.45 -3.57
N PHE A 395 19.99 20.82 -3.35
CA PHE A 395 21.19 21.02 -4.17
C PHE A 395 20.94 20.73 -5.66
N PHE A 396 20.33 19.59 -5.97
CA PHE A 396 20.03 19.21 -7.36
C PHE A 396 18.89 20.02 -7.98
N LEU A 397 17.90 20.43 -7.20
CA LEU A 397 16.81 21.30 -7.65
C LEU A 397 17.34 22.68 -8.04
N VAL A 398 18.27 23.25 -7.26
CA VAL A 398 18.93 24.52 -7.59
C VAL A 398 19.71 24.41 -8.90
N ILE A 399 20.47 23.32 -9.09
CA ILE A 399 21.22 23.08 -10.33
C ILE A 399 20.28 22.94 -11.53
N GLY A 400 19.21 22.15 -11.40
CA GLY A 400 18.31 21.89 -12.52
C GLY A 400 17.36 23.03 -12.86
N SER A 401 17.02 23.88 -11.88
CA SER A 401 16.21 25.10 -12.10
C SER A 401 17.02 26.31 -12.54
N MET A 402 18.35 26.19 -12.61
CA MET A 402 19.27 27.28 -12.98
C MET A 402 18.89 27.99 -14.29
N PRO A 403 18.45 27.31 -15.37
CA PRO A 403 17.96 27.97 -16.60
C PRO A 403 16.73 28.86 -16.41
N LEU A 404 15.82 28.48 -15.51
CA LEU A 404 14.62 29.27 -15.19
C LEU A 404 14.99 30.46 -14.30
N LEU A 405 15.89 30.24 -13.33
CA LEU A 405 16.37 31.28 -12.42
C LEU A 405 17.14 32.38 -13.16
N LEU A 406 18.01 32.01 -14.10
CA LEU A 406 18.75 32.96 -14.92
C LEU A 406 17.83 33.87 -15.73
N PHE A 407 16.83 33.30 -16.41
CA PHE A 407 15.85 34.06 -17.19
C PHE A 407 14.98 34.96 -16.31
N SER A 408 14.63 34.51 -15.09
CA SER A 408 13.85 35.32 -14.14
C SER A 408 14.63 36.50 -13.54
N LEU A 409 15.96 36.38 -13.43
CA LEU A 409 16.82 37.45 -12.90
C LEU A 409 17.12 38.52 -13.97
N ASP A 410 17.27 38.11 -15.22
CA ASP A 410 17.50 39.01 -16.35
C ASP A 410 16.78 38.49 -17.62
N PRO A 411 15.58 39.02 -17.93
CA PRO A 411 14.83 38.65 -19.12
C PRO A 411 15.50 39.05 -20.45
N SER A 412 16.59 39.83 -20.43
CA SER A 412 17.34 40.20 -21.64
C SER A 412 18.34 39.13 -22.09
N LEU A 413 18.64 38.16 -21.22
CA LEU A 413 19.50 37.00 -21.49
C LEU A 413 18.71 35.91 -22.25
N ASN A 414 18.40 36.18 -23.52
CA ASN A 414 17.64 35.25 -24.37
C ASN A 414 18.44 33.97 -24.71
N ASP A 415 19.78 34.06 -24.78
CA ASP A 415 20.65 32.89 -24.94
C ASP A 415 22.08 33.13 -24.45
N ILE A 416 22.74 32.05 -23.99
CA ILE A 416 24.17 31.99 -23.70
C ILE A 416 24.73 30.83 -24.53
N ALA A 417 25.37 31.15 -25.65
CA ALA A 417 25.95 30.13 -26.53
C ALA A 417 27.34 29.72 -26.02
N PHE A 418 27.53 28.43 -25.79
CA PHE A 418 28.83 27.80 -25.54
C PHE A 418 29.31 27.10 -26.81
N ALA A 419 30.61 27.23 -27.11
CA ALA A 419 31.27 26.58 -28.27
C ALA A 419 30.70 26.95 -29.65
N LYS A 420 30.42 28.25 -29.85
CA LYS A 420 29.94 28.84 -31.12
C LYS A 420 30.85 28.45 -32.30
N GLY A 421 30.30 27.83 -33.35
CA GLY A 421 31.03 27.44 -34.56
C GLY A 421 31.74 26.08 -34.52
N THR A 422 31.45 25.22 -33.54
CA THR A 422 31.94 23.82 -33.49
C THR A 422 30.81 22.82 -33.70
N VAL A 423 31.14 21.55 -33.98
CA VAL A 423 30.16 20.44 -34.16
C VAL A 423 29.23 20.26 -32.94
N LEU A 424 29.64 20.78 -31.78
CA LEU A 424 28.93 20.72 -30.50
C LEU A 424 28.47 22.12 -30.03
N GLU A 425 27.82 22.88 -30.91
CA GLU A 425 27.23 24.16 -30.53
C GLU A 425 26.11 23.94 -29.50
N LEU A 426 26.34 24.37 -28.26
CA LEU A 426 25.42 24.22 -27.13
C LEU A 426 24.82 25.58 -26.79
N ARG A 427 23.52 25.76 -27.08
CA ARG A 427 22.74 26.89 -26.58
C ARG A 427 22.23 26.58 -25.18
N LEU A 428 22.51 27.46 -24.21
CA LEU A 428 22.13 27.21 -22.82
C LEU A 428 20.63 27.42 -22.58
N LEU A 429 20.05 28.51 -23.09
CA LEU A 429 18.68 28.94 -22.76
C LEU A 429 17.74 28.90 -23.98
N ASP A 430 18.14 29.48 -25.11
CA ASP A 430 17.38 29.55 -26.37
C ASP A 430 15.87 29.88 -26.15
N TYR A 431 15.57 30.97 -25.42
CA TYR A 431 14.19 31.45 -25.27
C TYR A 431 13.75 32.21 -26.53
N LYS A 432 12.54 31.92 -27.01
CA LYS A 432 11.96 32.57 -28.19
C LYS A 432 10.84 33.52 -27.75
N CYS A 433 11.05 34.81 -27.93
CA CYS A 433 10.13 35.86 -27.53
C CYS A 433 9.48 36.50 -28.76
N THR A 434 8.15 36.40 -28.86
CA THR A 434 7.35 37.11 -29.88
C THR A 434 6.48 38.14 -29.18
N GLN A 435 6.64 39.43 -29.51
CA GLN A 435 5.98 40.69 -29.04
C GLN A 435 5.30 40.76 -27.63
N GLN A 436 4.60 39.75 -27.13
CA GLN A 436 4.00 39.65 -25.78
C GLN A 436 4.17 38.29 -25.05
N LYS A 437 4.79 37.26 -25.65
CA LYS A 437 4.97 35.93 -25.00
C LYS A 437 6.34 35.33 -25.32
N CYS A 438 7.10 34.99 -24.28
CA CYS A 438 8.34 34.22 -24.38
C CYS A 438 8.06 32.75 -24.10
N THR A 439 8.42 31.87 -25.03
CA THR A 439 8.35 30.42 -24.88
C THR A 439 9.76 29.82 -24.90
N GLY A 440 10.03 28.90 -23.98
CA GLY A 440 11.36 28.31 -23.78
C GLY A 440 11.48 27.70 -22.38
N PRO A 441 12.65 27.17 -22.00
CA PRO A 441 13.90 27.13 -22.76
C PRO A 441 13.94 25.95 -23.75
N PHE A 442 14.41 26.21 -24.97
CA PHE A 442 14.64 25.17 -25.99
C PHE A 442 16.09 24.68 -26.03
N GLY A 443 16.98 25.35 -25.28
CA GLY A 443 18.41 25.06 -25.25
C GLY A 443 18.74 23.64 -24.81
N THR A 444 19.73 23.05 -25.47
CA THR A 444 20.26 21.72 -25.12
C THR A 444 20.96 21.74 -23.76
N GLY A 445 21.56 22.87 -23.38
CA GLY A 445 22.12 23.08 -22.05
C GLY A 445 21.05 23.06 -20.96
N ALA A 446 19.92 23.74 -21.17
CA ALA A 446 18.78 23.70 -20.25
C ALA A 446 18.24 22.28 -20.08
N LEU A 447 18.15 21.51 -21.18
CA LEU A 447 17.71 20.11 -21.16
C LEU A 447 18.65 19.20 -20.34
N ILE A 448 19.97 19.38 -20.45
CA ILE A 448 20.93 18.61 -19.66
C ILE A 448 20.81 18.97 -18.18
N LEU A 449 20.65 20.27 -17.87
CA LEU A 449 20.47 20.72 -16.49
C LEU A 449 19.17 20.18 -15.88
N SER A 450 18.10 20.08 -16.67
CA SER A 450 16.82 19.59 -16.19
C SER A 450 16.83 18.11 -15.79
N LEU A 451 17.77 17.30 -16.30
CA LEU A 451 18.03 15.91 -15.83
C LEU A 451 18.40 15.82 -14.35
N PHE A 452 18.98 16.88 -13.78
CA PHE A 452 19.35 16.89 -12.36
C PHE A 452 18.13 16.96 -11.43
N ILE A 453 16.99 17.49 -11.88
CA ILE A 453 15.77 17.57 -11.06
C ILE A 453 15.25 16.16 -10.68
N PRO A 454 14.89 15.27 -11.64
CA PRO A 454 14.42 13.92 -11.29
C PRO A 454 15.51 13.09 -10.61
N LEU A 455 16.79 13.28 -10.96
CA LEU A 455 17.91 12.63 -10.28
C LEU A 455 17.99 13.04 -8.80
N GLY A 456 17.82 14.34 -8.50
CA GLY A 456 17.81 14.87 -7.15
C GLY A 456 16.69 14.28 -6.29
N VAL A 457 15.47 14.24 -6.83
CA VAL A 457 14.31 13.61 -6.17
C VAL A 457 14.59 12.13 -5.90
N ALA A 458 15.08 11.39 -6.91
CA ALA A 458 15.35 9.97 -6.78
C ALA A 458 16.46 9.65 -5.78
N LEU A 459 17.59 10.36 -5.82
CA LEU A 459 18.71 10.17 -4.90
C LEU A 459 18.35 10.63 -3.48
N GLY A 460 17.60 11.72 -3.34
CA GLY A 460 17.12 12.20 -2.04
C GLY A 460 16.19 11.19 -1.36
N MET A 461 15.14 10.74 -2.06
CA MET A 461 14.23 9.72 -1.54
C MET A 461 14.94 8.37 -1.36
N GLY A 462 15.80 7.98 -2.29
CA GLY A 462 16.57 6.73 -2.22
C GLY A 462 17.52 6.68 -1.02
N THR A 463 18.26 7.76 -0.74
CA THR A 463 19.13 7.87 0.45
C THR A 463 18.33 7.83 1.74
N TYR A 464 17.20 8.55 1.81
CA TYR A 464 16.29 8.53 2.96
C TYR A 464 15.85 7.11 3.31
N TYR A 465 15.29 6.38 2.35
CA TYR A 465 14.79 5.02 2.57
C TYR A 465 15.91 4.02 2.84
N ARG A 466 17.06 4.15 2.16
CA ARG A 466 18.22 3.25 2.36
C ARG A 466 18.78 3.34 3.77
N ILE A 467 18.95 4.55 4.31
CA ILE A 467 19.49 4.74 5.67
C ILE A 467 18.49 4.20 6.70
N LYS A 468 17.21 4.55 6.54
CA LYS A 468 16.15 4.17 7.47
C LYS A 468 15.97 2.64 7.59
N THR A 469 16.15 1.90 6.50
CA THR A 469 15.84 0.47 6.44
C THR A 469 17.03 -0.45 6.68
N LYS A 470 18.27 -0.01 6.46
CA LYS A 470 19.45 -0.89 6.38
C LYS A 470 19.68 -1.78 7.60
N GLU A 471 19.63 -1.24 8.82
CA GLU A 471 19.87 -2.02 10.04
C GLU A 471 18.63 -2.80 10.48
N LEU A 472 17.44 -2.21 10.31
CA LEU A 472 16.17 -2.87 10.63
C LEU A 472 15.94 -4.13 9.78
N LEU A 473 16.28 -4.07 8.49
CA LEU A 473 16.21 -5.21 7.59
C LEU A 473 17.13 -6.38 8.00
N LYS A 474 18.28 -6.11 8.65
CA LYS A 474 19.14 -7.20 9.13
C LYS A 474 18.48 -7.97 10.27
N ILE A 475 17.77 -7.28 11.15
CA ILE A 475 17.03 -7.88 12.26
C ILE A 475 15.84 -8.67 11.71
N GLN A 476 15.07 -8.04 10.81
CA GLN A 476 13.92 -8.67 10.17
C GLN A 476 14.31 -9.92 9.39
N LYS A 477 15.37 -9.87 8.57
CA LYS A 477 15.84 -11.04 7.81
C LYS A 477 16.24 -12.21 8.71
N LYS A 478 16.75 -11.95 9.92
CA LYS A 478 17.01 -13.01 10.90
C LYS A 478 15.71 -13.62 11.43
N ALA A 479 14.70 -12.79 11.72
CA ALA A 479 13.38 -13.25 12.12
C ALA A 479 12.69 -14.04 10.99
N ASP A 480 12.70 -13.56 9.75
CA ASP A 480 12.12 -14.25 8.60
C ASP A 480 12.78 -15.61 8.34
N THR A 481 14.11 -15.68 8.53
CA THR A 481 14.85 -16.94 8.40
C THR A 481 14.47 -17.91 9.51
N LEU A 482 14.32 -17.40 10.74
CA LEU A 482 13.82 -18.18 11.86
C LEU A 482 12.42 -18.72 11.53
N GLU A 483 11.48 -17.88 11.09
CA GLU A 483 10.10 -18.29 10.75
C GLU A 483 10.06 -19.46 9.76
N LYS A 484 10.90 -19.43 8.71
CA LYS A 484 11.01 -20.52 7.72
C LYS A 484 11.53 -21.82 8.31
N GLU A 485 12.51 -21.74 9.21
CA GLU A 485 13.05 -22.91 9.90
C GLU A 485 12.16 -23.37 11.07
N PHE A 486 11.24 -22.51 11.52
CA PHE A 486 10.55 -22.67 12.77
C PHE A 486 9.65 -23.89 12.77
N ALA A 487 8.94 -24.15 11.66
CA ALA A 487 8.11 -25.34 11.47
C ALA A 487 8.89 -26.63 11.84
N GLY A 488 10.02 -26.88 11.18
CA GLY A 488 10.86 -28.04 11.45
C GLY A 488 11.38 -28.09 12.89
N SER A 489 11.67 -26.94 13.49
CA SER A 489 12.13 -26.87 14.88
C SER A 489 11.04 -27.20 15.90
N LEU A 490 9.79 -26.79 15.65
CA LEU A 490 8.63 -27.10 16.48
C LEU A 490 8.30 -28.59 16.40
N PHE A 491 8.43 -29.21 15.21
CA PHE A 491 8.29 -30.65 15.06
C PHE A 491 9.32 -31.41 15.92
N GLN A 492 10.59 -31.02 15.87
CA GLN A 492 11.63 -31.61 16.71
C GLN A 492 11.36 -31.41 18.20
N LEU A 493 11.00 -30.17 18.60
CA LEU A 493 10.67 -29.85 19.97
C LEU A 493 9.46 -30.67 20.47
N GLY A 494 8.42 -30.76 19.64
CA GLY A 494 7.21 -31.55 19.89
C GLY A 494 7.49 -33.02 20.09
N ASN A 495 8.29 -33.64 19.23
CA ASN A 495 8.66 -35.05 19.38
C ASN A 495 9.48 -35.31 20.64
N ARG A 496 10.46 -34.44 20.97
CA ARG A 496 11.26 -34.59 22.20
C ARG A 496 10.41 -34.48 23.46
N ILE A 497 9.46 -33.55 23.49
CA ILE A 497 8.54 -33.39 24.62
C ILE A 497 7.57 -34.59 24.68
N GLY A 498 7.13 -35.09 23.53
CA GLY A 498 6.31 -36.31 23.41
C GLY A 498 7.01 -37.58 23.89
N GLU A 499 8.34 -37.65 23.77
CA GLU A 499 9.18 -38.72 24.35
C GLU A 499 9.26 -38.64 25.89
N GLY A 500 8.63 -37.65 26.53
CA GLY A 500 8.62 -37.44 27.97
C GLY A 500 9.73 -36.50 28.48
N MET A 501 10.46 -35.83 27.59
CA MET A 501 11.47 -34.85 27.99
C MET A 501 10.82 -33.58 28.56
N PRO A 502 11.30 -33.04 29.71
CA PRO A 502 10.86 -31.73 30.18
C PRO A 502 11.12 -30.64 29.13
N VAL A 503 10.19 -29.69 29.01
CA VAL A 503 10.20 -28.67 27.94
C VAL A 503 11.48 -27.84 27.96
N GLU A 504 11.98 -27.50 29.14
CA GLU A 504 13.21 -26.73 29.36
C GLU A 504 14.45 -27.45 28.85
N LEU A 505 14.50 -28.77 29.05
CA LEU A 505 15.59 -29.62 28.59
C LEU A 505 15.50 -29.83 27.07
N ALA A 506 14.28 -30.01 26.55
CA ALA A 506 14.02 -30.16 25.12
C ALA A 506 14.44 -28.91 24.34
N VAL A 507 14.14 -27.70 24.83
CA VAL A 507 14.62 -26.43 24.26
C VAL A 507 16.15 -26.39 24.18
N GLY A 508 16.84 -26.83 25.24
CA GLY A 508 18.30 -26.93 25.25
C GLY A 508 18.82 -27.89 24.16
N ARG A 509 18.25 -29.09 24.06
CA ARG A 509 18.66 -30.10 23.07
C ARG A 509 18.42 -29.66 21.62
N VAL A 510 17.25 -29.08 21.34
CA VAL A 510 16.92 -28.54 20.01
C VAL A 510 17.89 -27.42 19.63
N SER A 511 18.30 -26.57 20.59
CA SER A 511 19.31 -25.53 20.34
C SER A 511 20.69 -26.08 19.94
N GLU A 512 21.05 -27.28 20.42
CA GLU A 512 22.31 -27.93 20.06
C GLU A 512 22.27 -28.55 18.67
N THR A 513 21.12 -29.12 18.29
CA THR A 513 20.91 -29.69 16.96
C THR A 513 20.88 -28.61 15.87
N LEU A 514 20.33 -27.43 16.18
CA LEU A 514 20.19 -26.31 15.24
C LEU A 514 21.32 -25.27 15.34
N ARG A 515 22.52 -25.67 15.80
CA ARG A 515 23.65 -24.74 15.94
C ARG A 515 24.00 -24.09 14.60
N GLY A 516 24.19 -22.77 14.63
CA GLY A 516 24.53 -21.98 13.45
C GLY A 516 23.32 -21.41 12.70
N THR A 517 22.09 -21.72 13.12
CA THR A 517 20.88 -21.14 12.56
C THR A 517 20.23 -20.11 13.49
N PRO A 518 19.44 -19.14 12.97
CA PRO A 518 18.68 -18.19 13.78
C PRO A 518 17.76 -18.87 14.80
N THR A 519 17.18 -20.02 14.45
CA THR A 519 16.31 -20.81 15.32
C THR A 519 17.09 -21.45 16.48
N GLY A 520 18.29 -21.98 16.20
CA GLY A 520 19.19 -22.44 17.25
C GLY A 520 19.63 -21.31 18.17
N ASP A 521 19.89 -20.11 17.64
CA ASP A 521 20.20 -18.92 18.43
C ASP A 521 19.06 -18.53 19.37
N PHE A 522 17.82 -18.56 18.89
CA PHE A 522 16.61 -18.30 19.69
C PHE A 522 16.44 -19.29 20.84
N PHE A 523 16.51 -20.60 20.56
CA PHE A 523 16.42 -21.62 21.61
C PHE A 523 17.63 -21.61 22.54
N ARG A 524 18.83 -21.27 22.04
CA ARG A 524 20.03 -21.12 22.86
C ARG A 524 19.90 -19.97 23.84
N LEU A 525 19.41 -18.80 23.39
CA LEU A 525 19.14 -17.66 24.29
C LEU A 525 18.11 -18.03 25.35
N THR A 526 17.02 -18.69 24.93
CA THR A 526 16.00 -19.20 25.86
C THR A 526 16.60 -20.16 26.90
N SER A 527 17.41 -21.13 26.45
CA SER A 527 18.10 -22.08 27.32
C SER A 527 19.11 -21.42 28.26
N ILE A 528 19.84 -20.40 27.79
CA ILE A 528 20.75 -19.60 28.62
C ILE A 528 19.99 -18.84 29.71
N ASN A 529 18.86 -18.23 29.37
CA ASN A 529 18.03 -17.50 30.33
C ASN A 529 17.49 -18.45 31.41
N ILE A 530 17.04 -19.65 31.04
CA ILE A 530 16.59 -20.67 32.01
C ILE A 530 17.76 -21.13 32.88
N ARG A 531 18.87 -21.56 32.28
CA ARG A 531 19.99 -22.22 32.99
C ARG A 531 20.89 -21.28 33.78
N LYS A 532 21.15 -20.08 33.28
CA LYS A 532 22.09 -19.11 33.90
C LYS A 532 21.38 -18.07 34.76
N LEU A 533 20.15 -17.69 34.43
CA LEU A 533 19.41 -16.65 35.15
C LEU A 533 18.28 -17.22 36.02
N GLY A 534 18.03 -18.52 35.99
CA GLY A 534 16.98 -19.17 36.79
C GLY A 534 15.57 -18.77 36.39
N MET A 535 15.39 -18.23 35.17
CA MET A 535 14.09 -17.76 34.69
C MET A 535 13.17 -18.94 34.35
N SER A 536 11.86 -18.75 34.58
CA SER A 536 10.84 -19.66 34.04
C SER A 536 10.85 -19.67 32.50
N LEU A 537 10.30 -20.71 31.86
CA LEU A 537 10.19 -20.74 30.38
C LEU A 537 9.46 -19.50 29.84
N LYS A 538 8.39 -19.05 30.52
CA LYS A 538 7.63 -17.84 30.18
C LYS A 538 8.49 -16.59 30.22
N GLU A 539 9.25 -16.40 31.31
CA GLU A 539 10.14 -15.23 31.44
C GLU A 539 11.33 -15.31 30.48
N ALA A 540 11.93 -16.48 30.29
CA ALA A 540 13.05 -16.67 29.40
C ALA A 540 12.74 -16.24 27.95
N ILE A 541 11.47 -16.37 27.54
CA ILE A 541 10.99 -16.02 26.21
C ILE A 541 10.46 -14.57 26.16
N PHE A 542 9.61 -14.18 27.11
CA PHE A 542 8.81 -12.94 27.04
C PHE A 542 9.23 -11.82 28.00
N ASN A 543 10.33 -11.96 28.75
CA ASN A 543 10.78 -10.90 29.64
C ASN A 543 11.11 -9.61 28.84
N LYS A 544 10.64 -8.46 29.34
CA LYS A 544 10.77 -7.14 28.68
C LYS A 544 12.22 -6.68 28.46
N GLU A 545 13.19 -7.21 29.20
CA GLU A 545 14.59 -6.80 29.10
C GLU A 545 15.51 -7.89 28.53
N ARG A 546 15.21 -9.16 28.81
CA ARG A 546 16.10 -10.29 28.50
C ARG A 546 15.45 -11.40 27.66
N GLY A 547 14.16 -11.29 27.32
CA GLY A 547 13.43 -12.29 26.55
C GLY A 547 14.07 -12.56 25.19
N SER A 548 14.07 -13.82 24.77
CA SER A 548 14.60 -14.24 23.46
C SER A 548 13.84 -13.61 22.28
N VAL A 549 12.54 -13.34 22.45
CA VAL A 549 11.68 -12.70 21.43
C VAL A 549 12.14 -11.28 21.08
N LEU A 550 12.81 -10.56 22.00
CA LEU A 550 13.33 -9.21 21.75
C LEU A 550 14.38 -9.17 20.63
N TYR A 551 15.11 -10.27 20.43
CA TYR A 551 16.15 -10.39 19.40
C TYR A 551 15.60 -10.93 18.07
N PHE A 552 14.41 -11.54 18.10
CA PHE A 552 13.73 -12.15 16.96
C PHE A 552 12.27 -11.68 16.94
N PRO A 553 12.02 -10.43 16.53
CA PRO A 553 10.68 -9.85 16.56
C PRO A 553 9.81 -10.49 15.47
N SER A 554 9.00 -11.46 15.86
CA SER A 554 8.04 -12.15 15.00
C SER A 554 6.77 -12.44 15.79
N GLY A 555 5.63 -11.99 15.26
CA GLY A 555 4.33 -12.29 15.85
C GLY A 555 4.01 -13.78 15.80
N LEU A 556 4.42 -14.46 14.73
CA LEU A 556 4.24 -15.90 14.57
C LEU A 556 4.97 -16.69 15.67
N ILE A 557 6.24 -16.37 15.91
CA ILE A 557 7.06 -17.02 16.95
C ILE A 557 6.47 -16.72 18.33
N GLU A 558 6.15 -15.46 18.60
CA GLU A 558 5.58 -15.04 19.88
C GLU A 558 4.28 -15.80 20.19
N SER A 559 3.31 -15.75 19.28
CA SER A 559 2.02 -16.45 19.42
C SER A 559 2.19 -17.95 19.59
N THR A 560 3.09 -18.56 18.81
CA THR A 560 3.37 -20.00 18.92
C THR A 560 4.00 -20.35 20.27
N MET A 561 4.97 -19.57 20.74
CA MET A 561 5.60 -19.85 22.03
C MET A 561 4.67 -19.62 23.22
N ARG A 562 3.70 -18.69 23.12
CA ARG A 562 2.62 -18.54 24.13
C ARG A 562 1.83 -19.82 24.24
N VAL A 563 1.46 -20.43 23.11
CA VAL A 563 0.78 -21.73 23.08
C VAL A 563 1.62 -22.80 23.76
N VAL A 564 2.91 -22.87 23.46
CA VAL A 564 3.81 -23.86 24.06
C VAL A 564 3.79 -23.74 25.57
N ILE A 565 3.84 -22.53 26.11
CA ILE A 565 3.83 -22.27 27.55
C ILE A 565 2.48 -22.67 28.17
N GLU A 566 1.36 -22.32 27.56
CA GLU A 566 0.03 -22.69 28.06
C GLU A 566 -0.21 -24.20 27.99
N SER A 567 0.25 -24.84 26.92
CA SER A 567 0.18 -26.30 26.74
C SER A 567 1.10 -27.02 27.72
N ALA A 568 2.26 -26.44 28.04
CA ALA A 568 3.25 -27.03 28.94
C ALA A 568 2.74 -27.19 30.37
N GLN A 569 1.86 -26.29 30.81
CA GLN A 569 1.18 -26.41 32.10
C GLN A 569 0.23 -27.63 32.17
N LYS A 570 -0.18 -28.17 31.02
CA LYS A 570 -1.18 -29.25 30.92
C LYS A 570 -0.57 -30.63 30.65
N GLY A 571 0.72 -30.70 30.34
CA GLY A 571 1.50 -31.94 30.27
C GLY A 571 2.18 -32.22 28.92
N PRO A 572 3.22 -33.09 28.89
CA PRO A 572 4.11 -33.22 27.73
C PRO A 572 3.43 -33.72 26.45
N GLN A 573 2.50 -34.67 26.55
CA GLN A 573 1.79 -35.23 25.39
C GLN A 573 0.94 -34.19 24.65
N VAL A 574 0.43 -33.22 25.38
CA VAL A 574 -0.40 -32.16 24.81
C VAL A 574 0.47 -31.16 24.08
N VAL A 575 1.55 -30.71 24.71
CA VAL A 575 2.55 -29.84 24.06
C VAL A 575 3.05 -30.47 22.78
N SER A 576 3.34 -31.77 22.81
CA SER A 576 3.80 -32.52 21.64
C SER A 576 2.81 -32.43 20.48
N LYS A 577 1.54 -32.80 20.72
CA LYS A 577 0.47 -32.75 19.70
C LYS A 577 0.26 -31.32 19.18
N ALA A 578 0.18 -30.34 20.08
CA ALA A 578 0.04 -28.93 19.71
C ALA A 578 1.19 -28.46 18.82
N LEU A 579 2.43 -28.77 19.18
CA LEU A 579 3.62 -28.39 18.42
C LEU A 579 3.69 -29.04 17.04
N VAL A 580 3.31 -30.32 16.93
CA VAL A 580 3.26 -31.05 15.65
C VAL A 580 2.16 -30.47 14.74
N SER A 581 0.99 -30.16 15.29
CA SER A 581 -0.10 -29.51 14.54
C SER A 581 0.31 -28.11 14.06
N ILE A 582 0.93 -27.29 14.92
CA ILE A 582 1.43 -25.97 14.54
C ILE A 582 2.51 -26.10 13.46
N SER A 583 3.47 -27.01 13.63
CA SER A 583 4.49 -27.27 12.60
C SER A 583 3.87 -27.59 11.25
N THR A 584 2.87 -28.48 11.21
CA THR A 584 2.20 -28.88 9.97
C THR A 584 1.48 -27.70 9.32
N TYR A 585 0.87 -26.83 10.13
CA TYR A 585 0.28 -25.59 9.65
C TYR A 585 1.30 -24.64 9.04
N LEU A 586 2.40 -24.36 9.75
CA LEU A 586 3.45 -23.44 9.28
C LEU A 586 4.05 -23.93 7.95
N ASP A 587 4.31 -25.23 7.85
CA ASP A 587 4.84 -25.87 6.63
C ASP A 587 3.87 -25.71 5.44
N ARG A 588 2.58 -25.97 5.65
CA ARG A 588 1.55 -25.77 4.61
C ARG A 588 1.44 -24.32 4.16
N ILE A 589 1.47 -23.35 5.08
CA ILE A 589 1.43 -21.92 4.73
C ILE A 589 2.67 -21.48 3.96
N GLN A 590 3.85 -22.01 4.31
CA GLN A 590 5.07 -21.73 3.58
C GLN A 590 5.01 -22.27 2.15
N ALA A 591 4.57 -23.52 1.97
CA ALA A 591 4.44 -24.13 0.64
C ALA A 591 3.52 -23.31 -0.28
N VAL A 592 2.44 -22.76 0.25
CA VAL A 592 1.53 -21.88 -0.51
C VAL A 592 2.18 -20.55 -0.88
N ASN A 593 2.89 -19.93 0.07
CA ASN A 593 3.61 -18.68 -0.21
C ASN A 593 4.68 -18.88 -1.29
N GLU A 594 5.40 -20.00 -1.26
CA GLU A 594 6.37 -20.38 -2.30
C GLU A 594 5.67 -20.58 -3.65
N ARG A 595 4.53 -21.29 -3.67
CA ARG A 595 3.74 -21.48 -4.90
C ARG A 595 3.22 -20.16 -5.48
N LEU A 596 2.75 -19.24 -4.65
CA LEU A 596 2.31 -17.91 -5.07
C LEU A 596 3.48 -17.12 -5.67
N LYS A 597 4.66 -17.20 -5.05
CA LYS A 597 5.88 -16.57 -5.55
C LYS A 597 6.28 -17.14 -6.91
N ASP A 598 6.18 -18.45 -7.09
CA ASP A 598 6.49 -19.10 -8.37
C ASP A 598 5.50 -18.69 -9.47
N LEU A 599 4.19 -18.69 -9.18
CA LEU A 599 3.15 -18.31 -10.14
C LEU A 599 3.26 -16.86 -10.61
N LEU A 600 3.72 -15.97 -9.72
CA LEU A 600 3.88 -14.55 -10.01
C LEU A 600 5.33 -14.18 -10.38
N SER A 601 6.25 -15.13 -10.40
CA SER A 601 7.69 -14.89 -10.62
C SER A 601 7.94 -14.14 -11.92
N ASP A 602 7.29 -14.55 -13.02
CA ASP A 602 7.41 -13.88 -14.32
C ASP A 602 6.99 -12.41 -14.24
N ILE A 603 5.89 -12.12 -13.54
CA ILE A 603 5.35 -10.77 -13.40
C ILE A 603 6.26 -9.92 -12.49
N ILE A 604 6.67 -10.46 -11.34
CA ILE A 604 7.58 -9.80 -10.40
C ILE A 604 8.93 -9.50 -11.09
N SER A 605 9.48 -10.47 -11.80
CA SER A 605 10.71 -10.34 -12.57
C SER A 605 10.59 -9.26 -13.65
N SER A 606 9.46 -9.24 -14.36
CA SER A 606 9.15 -8.21 -15.35
C SER A 606 9.04 -6.81 -14.73
N MET A 607 8.34 -6.66 -13.59
CA MET A 607 8.25 -5.40 -12.85
C MET A 607 9.62 -4.89 -12.37
N LYS A 608 10.46 -5.80 -11.85
CA LYS A 608 11.83 -5.47 -11.45
C LYS A 608 12.67 -5.04 -12.66
N SER A 609 12.60 -5.77 -13.76
CA SER A 609 13.29 -5.43 -15.03
C SER A 609 12.86 -4.05 -15.56
N GLN A 610 11.57 -3.72 -15.50
CA GLN A 610 11.08 -2.39 -15.86
C GLN A 610 11.63 -1.30 -14.95
N THR A 611 11.59 -1.52 -13.63
CA THR A 611 12.07 -0.57 -12.64
C THR A 611 13.57 -0.29 -12.77
N SER A 612 14.38 -1.34 -12.98
CA SER A 612 15.84 -1.22 -13.01
C SER A 612 16.42 -0.91 -14.39
N PHE A 613 15.70 -1.23 -15.48
CA PHE A 613 16.28 -1.24 -16.82
C PHE A 613 15.37 -0.70 -17.91
N LEU A 614 14.26 -1.37 -18.24
CA LEU A 614 13.49 -1.06 -19.46
C LEU A 614 12.85 0.34 -19.41
N THR A 615 12.20 0.72 -18.31
CA THR A 615 11.53 2.02 -18.19
C THR A 615 12.54 3.18 -18.22
N PRO A 616 13.63 3.16 -17.41
CA PRO A 616 14.71 4.14 -17.52
C PRO A 616 15.30 4.26 -18.93
N MET A 617 15.52 3.13 -19.60
CA MET A 617 16.09 3.11 -20.94
C MET A 617 15.17 3.75 -21.96
N ILE A 618 13.92 3.28 -22.05
CA ILE A 618 12.97 3.77 -23.06
C ILE A 618 12.71 5.26 -22.81
N ALA A 619 12.47 5.66 -21.56
CA ALA A 619 12.27 7.07 -21.23
C ALA A 619 13.48 7.94 -21.57
N GLY A 620 14.70 7.47 -21.30
CA GLY A 620 15.92 8.20 -21.65
C GLY A 620 16.08 8.37 -23.17
N ILE A 621 15.80 7.32 -23.94
CA ILE A 621 15.81 7.37 -25.42
C ILE A 621 14.74 8.34 -25.92
N VAL A 622 13.52 8.29 -25.38
CA VAL A 622 12.41 9.17 -25.79
C VAL A 622 12.73 10.64 -25.55
N VAL A 623 13.33 10.99 -24.41
CA VAL A 623 13.77 12.37 -24.14
C VAL A 623 14.81 12.82 -25.17
N ALA A 624 15.75 11.94 -25.51
CA ALA A 624 16.78 12.24 -26.49
C ALA A 624 16.22 12.41 -27.91
N VAL A 625 15.28 11.55 -28.34
CA VAL A 625 14.57 11.68 -29.62
C VAL A 625 13.71 12.95 -29.64
N SER A 626 13.02 13.27 -28.54
CA SER A 626 12.25 14.50 -28.43
C SER A 626 13.14 15.74 -28.61
N SER A 627 14.32 15.75 -27.99
CA SER A 627 15.31 16.81 -28.19
C SER A 627 15.73 16.96 -29.65
N MET A 628 15.91 15.85 -30.36
CA MET A 628 16.23 15.85 -31.80
C MET A 628 15.10 16.49 -32.60
N VAL A 629 13.85 16.05 -32.38
CA VAL A 629 12.66 16.57 -33.08
C VAL A 629 12.53 18.06 -32.87
N VAL A 630 12.63 18.54 -31.62
CA VAL A 630 12.56 19.97 -31.28
C VAL A 630 13.68 20.75 -31.99
N THR A 631 14.91 20.24 -31.99
CA THR A 631 16.04 20.89 -32.67
C THR A 631 15.83 20.99 -34.18
N ILE A 632 15.32 19.93 -34.82
CA ILE A 632 15.03 19.90 -36.26
C ILE A 632 13.91 20.87 -36.60
N VAL A 633 12.81 20.87 -35.85
CA VAL A 633 11.68 21.79 -36.07
C VAL A 633 12.14 23.24 -35.89
N ASN A 634 12.97 23.53 -34.88
CA ASN A 634 13.56 24.85 -34.69
C ASN A 634 14.38 25.32 -35.89
N LYS A 635 15.25 24.46 -36.44
CA LYS A 635 16.08 24.78 -37.61
C LYS A 635 15.26 24.96 -38.87
N LEU A 636 14.28 24.08 -39.11
CA LEU A 636 13.39 24.19 -40.26
C LEU A 636 12.59 25.50 -40.19
N GLY A 637 12.03 25.82 -39.02
CA GLY A 637 11.32 27.09 -38.82
C GLY A 637 12.20 28.32 -39.05
N GLU A 638 13.45 28.31 -38.56
CA GLU A 638 14.43 29.39 -38.81
C GLU A 638 14.78 29.52 -40.31
N GLN A 639 15.00 28.40 -41.01
CA GLN A 639 15.29 28.40 -42.44
C GLN A 639 14.12 28.86 -43.29
N PHE A 640 12.89 28.44 -42.99
CA PHE A 640 11.70 28.92 -43.70
C PHE A 640 11.46 30.42 -43.49
N ASN A 641 11.72 30.93 -42.27
CA ASN A 641 11.64 32.36 -41.98
C ASN A 641 12.73 33.17 -42.70
N GLN A 642 13.92 32.59 -42.93
CA GLN A 642 15.00 33.24 -43.68
C GLN A 642 14.82 33.14 -45.21
N ALA A 643 14.27 32.03 -45.71
CA ALA A 643 14.01 31.80 -47.15
C ALA A 643 12.76 32.54 -47.66
N GLY A 644 11.89 33.03 -46.78
CA GLY A 644 10.60 33.63 -47.12
C GLY A 644 10.61 35.08 -47.65
N VAL A 645 11.76 35.66 -48.03
CA VAL A 645 11.83 37.10 -48.35
C VAL A 645 12.30 37.46 -49.76
N GLU A 646 12.83 36.53 -50.56
CA GLU A 646 13.29 36.88 -51.93
C GLU A 646 12.70 35.94 -53.00
N GLY A 647 11.72 36.47 -53.77
CA GLY A 647 11.32 35.91 -55.08
C GLY A 647 10.01 35.11 -55.16
N ILE A 648 9.26 34.95 -54.06
CA ILE A 648 8.03 34.12 -54.03
C ILE A 648 6.77 34.96 -54.27
N SER A 649 5.85 34.50 -55.11
CA SER A 649 4.59 35.19 -55.40
C SER A 649 3.66 35.21 -54.18
N GLN A 650 2.84 36.27 -54.03
CA GLN A 650 1.90 36.45 -52.87
C GLN A 650 0.95 35.26 -52.64
N GLN A 651 0.67 34.47 -53.68
CA GLN A 651 -0.25 33.33 -53.64
C GLN A 651 0.44 32.05 -53.14
N GLU A 652 1.72 31.86 -53.47
CA GLU A 652 2.57 30.79 -52.91
C GLU A 652 2.98 31.11 -51.47
N LEU A 653 3.14 32.39 -51.13
CA LEU A 653 3.38 32.87 -49.76
C LEU A 653 2.22 32.55 -48.81
N SER A 654 0.99 32.48 -49.31
CA SER A 654 -0.20 32.12 -48.52
C SER A 654 -0.26 30.62 -48.22
N GLN A 655 0.12 29.77 -49.19
CA GLN A 655 0.21 28.31 -48.99
C GLN A 655 1.42 27.93 -48.11
N LEU A 656 2.57 28.56 -48.31
CA LEU A 656 3.73 28.46 -47.43
C LEU A 656 3.42 29.04 -46.04
N GLY A 657 2.63 30.10 -45.94
CA GLY A 657 2.19 30.69 -44.67
C GLY A 657 1.39 29.72 -43.80
N ASN A 658 0.61 28.81 -44.40
CA ASN A 658 -0.09 27.76 -43.64
C ASN A 658 0.85 26.63 -43.17
N ILE A 659 1.90 26.30 -43.94
CA ILE A 659 2.94 25.34 -43.54
C ILE A 659 3.84 25.93 -42.45
N VAL A 660 4.18 27.22 -42.55
CA VAL A 660 4.95 27.95 -41.53
C VAL A 660 4.14 28.11 -40.24
N LYS A 661 2.82 28.34 -40.33
CA LYS A 661 1.92 28.29 -39.15
C LYS A 661 1.81 26.90 -38.52
N LEU A 662 1.88 25.83 -39.33
CA LEU A 662 1.94 24.44 -38.83
C LEU A 662 3.26 24.14 -38.11
N LEU A 663 4.33 24.86 -38.43
CA LEU A 663 5.66 24.75 -37.85
C LEU A 663 5.96 25.90 -36.88
N ASP A 664 4.94 26.61 -36.41
CA ASP A 664 5.15 27.75 -35.53
C ASP A 664 5.79 27.27 -34.22
N ILE A 665 7.00 27.77 -33.98
CA ILE A 665 7.90 27.29 -32.94
C ILE A 665 7.31 27.55 -31.54
N ALA A 666 6.41 28.53 -31.43
CA ALA A 666 5.75 28.87 -30.17
C ALA A 666 4.81 27.77 -29.65
N ASP A 667 4.30 26.89 -30.52
CA ASP A 667 3.37 25.83 -30.16
C ASP A 667 4.05 24.48 -29.87
N VAL A 668 5.35 24.37 -30.13
CA VAL A 668 6.14 23.18 -29.81
C VAL A 668 6.46 23.15 -28.31
N ILE A 669 6.20 22.00 -27.66
CA ILE A 669 6.52 21.82 -26.25
C ILE A 669 8.04 21.93 -26.04
N PRO A 670 8.52 22.83 -25.15
CA PRO A 670 9.94 22.94 -24.86
C PRO A 670 10.50 21.62 -24.31
N SER A 671 11.67 21.23 -24.81
CA SER A 671 12.36 19.98 -24.45
C SER A 671 12.63 19.90 -22.94
N PHE A 672 12.92 21.04 -22.29
CA PHE A 672 13.07 21.15 -20.83
C PHE A 672 11.82 20.66 -20.08
N HIS A 673 10.63 21.16 -20.44
CA HIS A 673 9.39 20.76 -19.76
C HIS A 673 9.03 19.31 -20.07
N PHE A 674 9.24 18.87 -21.31
CA PHE A 674 9.01 17.47 -21.68
C PHE A 674 9.91 16.52 -20.88
N GLN A 675 11.20 16.80 -20.78
CA GLN A 675 12.13 16.01 -19.97
C GLN A 675 11.73 15.99 -18.50
N LEU A 676 11.31 17.13 -17.94
CA LEU A 676 10.92 17.20 -16.54
C LEU A 676 9.72 16.29 -16.26
N ILE A 677 8.73 16.30 -17.15
CA ILE A 677 7.53 15.46 -17.05
C ILE A 677 7.93 13.97 -17.12
N VAL A 678 8.65 13.58 -18.17
CA VAL A 678 9.09 12.18 -18.34
C VAL A 678 9.98 11.73 -17.18
N GLY A 679 10.92 12.57 -16.75
CA GLY A 679 11.85 12.25 -15.67
C GLY A 679 11.15 12.04 -14.33
N LEU A 680 10.18 12.89 -13.98
CA LEU A 680 9.36 12.69 -12.78
C LEU A 680 8.47 11.45 -12.91
N PHE A 681 7.86 11.22 -14.07
CA PHE A 681 7.08 10.02 -14.34
C PHE A 681 7.89 8.73 -14.14
N VAL A 682 9.15 8.70 -14.59
CA VAL A 682 10.05 7.55 -14.37
C VAL A 682 10.26 7.31 -12.87
N VAL A 683 10.50 8.37 -12.09
CA VAL A 683 10.67 8.27 -10.62
C VAL A 683 9.40 7.73 -9.96
N GLU A 684 8.23 8.25 -10.33
CA GLU A 684 6.94 7.83 -9.80
C GLU A 684 6.61 6.38 -10.14
N ILE A 685 6.80 5.97 -11.40
CA ILE A 685 6.58 4.58 -11.82
C ILE A 685 7.56 3.64 -11.14
N ILE A 686 8.83 4.03 -10.95
CA ILE A 686 9.79 3.24 -10.17
C ILE A 686 9.28 3.01 -8.74
N ILE A 687 8.72 4.05 -8.11
CA ILE A 687 8.15 3.94 -6.76
C ILE A 687 6.95 2.99 -6.77
N VAL A 688 5.97 3.22 -7.66
CA VAL A 688 4.76 2.40 -7.75
C VAL A 688 5.11 0.93 -8.02
N LEU A 689 5.96 0.65 -9.01
CA LEU A 689 6.39 -0.72 -9.32
C LEU A 689 7.16 -1.38 -8.17
N SER A 690 7.99 -0.62 -7.46
CA SER A 690 8.73 -1.13 -6.31
C SER A 690 7.77 -1.51 -5.17
N ILE A 691 6.74 -0.71 -4.92
CA ILE A 691 5.69 -1.00 -3.93
C ILE A 691 4.96 -2.27 -4.34
N LEU A 692 4.42 -2.32 -5.56
CA LEU A 692 3.64 -3.46 -6.04
C LEU A 692 4.46 -4.75 -6.06
N SER A 693 5.69 -4.71 -6.57
CA SER A 693 6.58 -5.87 -6.57
C SER A 693 6.92 -6.34 -5.16
N SER A 694 7.12 -5.41 -4.21
CA SER A 694 7.45 -5.77 -2.82
C SER A 694 6.25 -6.38 -2.10
N GLU A 695 5.06 -5.81 -2.28
CA GLU A 695 3.82 -6.34 -1.70
C GLU A 695 3.45 -7.73 -2.25
N ILE A 696 3.73 -7.99 -3.53
CA ILE A 696 3.57 -9.33 -4.12
C ILE A 696 4.61 -10.30 -3.55
N GLU A 697 5.88 -9.92 -3.45
CA GLU A 697 6.93 -10.84 -3.02
C GLU A 697 6.93 -11.13 -1.52
N SER A 698 6.75 -10.10 -0.68
CA SER A 698 7.00 -10.17 0.77
C SER A 698 5.76 -9.87 1.62
N GLY A 699 4.62 -9.55 0.99
CA GLY A 699 3.41 -9.13 1.72
C GLY A 699 3.48 -7.67 2.16
N ALA A 700 2.57 -7.25 3.03
CA ALA A 700 2.45 -5.87 3.51
C ALA A 700 3.55 -5.47 4.53
N ASP A 701 4.82 -5.67 4.17
CA ASP A 701 5.97 -5.27 4.99
C ASP A 701 6.57 -3.94 4.51
N LYS A 702 6.30 -2.88 5.29
CA LYS A 702 6.77 -1.51 5.01
C LYS A 702 8.29 -1.37 4.98
N LEU A 703 9.03 -2.24 5.67
CA LEU A 703 10.50 -2.16 5.68
C LEU A 703 11.11 -2.66 4.38
N THR A 704 10.66 -3.84 3.92
CA THR A 704 11.07 -4.40 2.63
C THR A 704 10.61 -3.54 1.45
N GLU A 705 9.40 -2.95 1.54
CA GLU A 705 8.88 -2.00 0.56
C GLU A 705 9.80 -0.79 0.39
N GLN A 706 10.12 -0.09 1.48
CA GLN A 706 11.00 1.08 1.47
C GLN A 706 12.40 0.75 0.94
N ALA A 707 12.94 -0.42 1.26
CA ALA A 707 14.24 -0.84 0.77
C ALA A 707 14.25 -1.20 -0.72
N THR A 708 13.15 -1.75 -1.22
CA THR A 708 12.97 -2.05 -2.65
C THR A 708 12.86 -0.74 -3.44
N ILE A 709 12.07 0.22 -2.95
CA ILE A 709 12.00 1.60 -3.50
C ILE A 709 13.38 2.22 -3.54
N ALA A 710 14.16 2.15 -2.45
CA ALA A 710 15.50 2.71 -2.40
C ALA A 710 16.40 2.15 -3.50
N LYS A 711 16.45 0.82 -3.65
CA LYS A 711 17.25 0.17 -4.70
C LYS A 711 16.77 0.56 -6.10
N GLY A 712 15.46 0.54 -6.34
CA GLY A 712 14.85 0.93 -7.61
C GLY A 712 15.21 2.35 -8.01
N LEU A 713 15.06 3.31 -7.09
CA LEU A 713 15.40 4.72 -7.33
C LEU A 713 16.89 4.92 -7.60
N PHE A 714 17.78 4.26 -6.85
CA PHE A 714 19.23 4.40 -7.08
C PHE A 714 19.66 3.88 -8.45
N PHE A 715 19.28 2.64 -8.81
CA PHE A 715 19.73 2.04 -10.07
C PHE A 715 18.94 2.58 -11.26
N GLY A 716 17.62 2.68 -11.15
CA GLY A 716 16.76 3.12 -12.25
C GLY A 716 16.98 4.59 -12.62
N ALA A 717 17.06 5.50 -11.64
CA ALA A 717 17.28 6.92 -11.94
C ALA A 717 18.70 7.20 -12.46
N ALA A 718 19.71 6.49 -11.93
CA ALA A 718 21.08 6.61 -12.44
C ALA A 718 21.18 6.13 -13.90
N LEU A 719 20.51 5.03 -14.23
CA LEU A 719 20.46 4.51 -15.59
C LEU A 719 19.72 5.47 -16.54
N TYR A 720 18.56 5.99 -16.13
CA TYR A 720 17.82 7.01 -16.89
C TYR A 720 18.69 8.23 -17.17
N PHE A 721 19.37 8.76 -16.14
CA PHE A 721 20.27 9.90 -16.28
C PHE A 721 21.39 9.63 -17.29
N ALA A 722 22.06 8.48 -17.18
CA ALA A 722 23.15 8.10 -18.08
C ALA A 722 22.68 7.96 -19.53
N ILE A 723 21.56 7.26 -19.76
CA ILE A 723 21.02 7.02 -21.11
C ILE A 723 20.50 8.31 -21.72
N ALA A 724 19.77 9.12 -20.95
CA ALA A 724 19.26 10.41 -21.43
C ALA A 724 20.43 11.36 -21.77
N LEU A 725 21.45 11.46 -20.92
CA LEU A 725 22.62 12.30 -21.17
C LEU A 725 23.37 11.89 -22.44
N ILE A 726 23.68 10.59 -22.58
CA ILE A 726 24.36 10.06 -23.77
C ILE A 726 23.48 10.28 -25.01
N GLY A 727 22.19 9.97 -24.91
CA GLY A 727 21.23 10.16 -25.99
C GLY A 727 21.18 11.60 -26.46
N ILE A 728 20.98 12.56 -25.55
CA ILE A 728 20.89 13.99 -25.88
C ILE A 728 22.13 14.45 -26.64
N ILE A 729 23.33 14.06 -26.18
CA ILE A 729 24.59 14.42 -26.84
C ILE A 729 24.65 13.82 -28.25
N VAL A 730 24.40 12.52 -28.40
CA VAL A 730 24.49 11.81 -29.68
C VAL A 730 23.47 12.35 -30.68
N PHE A 731 22.21 12.48 -30.28
CA PHE A 731 21.14 12.94 -31.17
C PHE A 731 21.27 14.42 -31.52
N ASN A 732 21.83 15.25 -30.63
CA ASN A 732 22.09 16.64 -30.98
C ASN A 732 23.22 16.79 -32.00
N ILE A 733 24.30 15.99 -31.92
CA ILE A 733 25.35 15.94 -32.95
C ILE A 733 24.74 15.55 -34.31
N LEU A 734 23.85 14.55 -34.33
CA LEU A 734 23.16 14.13 -35.56
C LEU A 734 22.26 15.25 -36.12
N ALA A 735 21.47 15.91 -35.27
CA ALA A 735 20.63 17.04 -35.69
C ALA A 735 21.47 18.25 -36.18
N ASN A 736 22.71 18.39 -35.70
CA ASN A 736 23.65 19.41 -36.16
C ASN A 736 24.35 19.06 -37.47
N GLY A 737 24.56 17.77 -37.76
CA GLY A 737 25.10 17.31 -39.04
C GLY A 737 24.12 17.37 -40.21
N ILE A 738 22.81 17.40 -39.95
CA ILE A 738 21.78 17.57 -40.99
C ILE A 738 21.76 19.06 -41.39
N ASN A 739 22.48 19.39 -42.46
CA ASN A 739 22.39 20.69 -43.13
C ASN A 739 21.48 20.52 -44.36
N PRO A 740 20.24 21.06 -44.37
CA PRO A 740 19.28 20.87 -45.47
C PRO A 740 19.67 21.51 -46.81
N THR A 741 20.86 22.12 -46.93
CA THR A 741 21.34 22.80 -48.15
C THR A 741 21.56 21.87 -49.36
N GLY A 742 21.38 20.56 -49.21
CA GLY A 742 21.48 19.58 -50.30
C GLY A 742 20.16 19.16 -50.94
N LEU A 743 19.02 19.76 -50.55
CA LEU A 743 17.68 19.42 -51.06
C LEU A 743 17.02 20.57 -51.86
N VAL A 744 17.79 21.59 -52.25
CA VAL A 744 17.36 22.63 -53.20
C VAL A 744 18.06 22.43 -54.53
#